data_AF-R5VPT1-F1
#
_entry.id   AF-R5VPT1-F1
#
_cell.length_a   1.000
_cell.length_b   1.000
_cell.length_c   1.000
_cell.angle_alpha   90.00
_cell.angle_beta   90.00
_cell.angle_gamma   90.00
#
_symmetry.space_group_name_H-M   'P 1'
#
loop_
_entity.id
_entity.type
_entity.pdbx_description
1 polymer ?
#
loop_
_entity_poly.entity_id
_entity_poly.type
_entity_poly.pdbx_seq_one_letter_code
_entity_poly.pdbx_strand_id
1 'polypeptide(L)'
;MKKYQKFLLPLVLLALTACTTNDTGSSSNSGSSVSSGGSSEPDIIEVTKKFELTTQAAEGSTITVSTTAENSEYEAGTLIEFSVTVDDANKELTSVLVNDKLIAPTSGNSYEFYMPNQDTTIKTEVLVLGDESVVTPSPVDAESVPETVQELYEVLKASKTAESLYLQNASYSSTFEESYESLDLVGTVYNNDVVFIDGRYLQYESSDMLFYLGYEKGIQEDRYYSVETSTRVTSLEQSGTLQTIVDDETQTLTNNQIKESDATIEASTVGFVDRLLELTFSETDSNSFLSTNSYGWVDITMSTTTDSSNLFYTATVNAVYNYSSSRNYMVSLDVVIDGDNFVKSADFSYEQYAEDDWDSENNVAYDDAEPTAVQSIEIVQERNYRHTANQKLDLTQHVMNNYDVVTSYQLTGQSTVVATDNVVENSGRLTFAYRQTDNKPVMFEPTLVGAKEDGFITFDEDDVYVNQEGTFTLLFDNGLGEIKEVSLTSVQPAPYSITATLPGNIVYNGETNILTVAISPAGADQSATVTKNESSTGDVTIQDNQDGTFTLTGVTNGSVTLDVASIVNPEIKTSITISVENVPNRENIISFLTTTTLHGEVSGWGSHYVNFNSDGSGQYVCYEGSKGEVVAFTWELTEAFQIEITVDGDGVSGYYTLEGFENVSETSLTLIYSYYGSNKEATLTATDSKLDLSTAELS
;
A
#
# COMPACT_ATOMS: atom_id res chain seq x y z
N MET A 1 -31.87 40.12 -4.29
CA MET A 1 -31.63 41.44 -4.93
C MET A 1 -30.13 41.58 -5.14
N LYS A 2 -29.66 41.79 -6.39
CA LYS A 2 -28.26 41.92 -6.88
C LYS A 2 -27.40 40.65 -6.74
N LYS A 3 -27.29 39.78 -7.75
CA LYS A 3 -26.42 39.83 -8.96
C LYS A 3 -24.97 40.23 -8.66
N TYR A 4 -24.08 39.24 -8.62
CA TYR A 4 -22.76 39.33 -9.25
C TYR A 4 -22.47 38.05 -10.03
N GLN A 5 -21.99 38.28 -11.25
CA GLN A 5 -21.74 37.37 -12.35
C GLN A 5 -20.21 37.36 -12.56
N LYS A 6 -19.65 36.19 -12.90
CA LYS A 6 -18.40 35.96 -13.64
C LYS A 6 -17.05 36.21 -12.93
N PHE A 7 -16.29 35.13 -12.78
CA PHE A 7 -14.84 35.00 -12.96
C PHE A 7 -14.66 33.63 -13.65
N LEU A 8 -14.49 33.49 -14.98
CA LEU A 8 -13.39 33.82 -15.89
C LEU A 8 -12.07 33.10 -15.54
N LEU A 9 -11.81 32.04 -16.33
CA LEU A 9 -10.61 31.21 -16.47
C LEU A 9 -9.28 31.99 -16.35
N PRO A 10 -8.21 31.33 -15.88
CA PRO A 10 -6.86 31.65 -16.27
C PRO A 10 -6.28 30.51 -17.12
N LEU A 11 -6.15 30.66 -18.44
CA LEU A 11 -5.06 30.01 -19.18
C LEU A 11 -4.90 30.65 -20.57
N VAL A 12 -4.01 31.63 -20.67
CA VAL A 12 -3.38 32.00 -21.95
C VAL A 12 -1.93 32.38 -21.64
N LEU A 13 -1.00 31.48 -21.96
CA LEU A 13 0.41 31.82 -22.12
C LEU A 13 0.91 31.20 -23.42
N LEU A 14 0.88 32.00 -24.50
CA LEU A 14 1.63 31.72 -25.73
C LEU A 14 2.46 32.97 -26.02
N ALA A 15 3.75 32.86 -25.74
CA ALA A 15 4.76 33.78 -26.22
C ALA A 15 5.37 33.20 -27.49
N LEU A 16 5.06 33.79 -28.64
CA LEU A 16 5.85 33.62 -29.86
C LEU A 16 6.17 35.01 -30.42
N THR A 17 7.46 35.31 -30.37
CA THR A 17 8.11 36.49 -30.94
C THR A 17 8.26 36.29 -32.44
N ALA A 18 7.83 37.26 -33.24
CA ALA A 18 8.41 37.49 -34.56
C ALA A 18 8.32 38.98 -34.92
N CYS A 19 9.45 39.47 -35.42
CA CYS A 19 9.81 40.86 -35.58
C CYS A 19 8.91 41.66 -36.53
N THR A 20 8.74 42.92 -36.14
CA THR A 20 8.27 44.04 -36.94
C THR A 20 9.26 44.41 -38.04
N THR A 21 8.73 44.80 -39.20
CA THR A 21 9.31 45.91 -39.99
C THR A 21 8.19 46.74 -40.60
N ASN A 22 8.32 48.05 -40.38
CA ASN A 22 7.51 49.18 -40.81
C ASN A 22 7.38 49.26 -42.35
N ASP A 23 6.28 49.85 -42.87
CA ASP A 23 6.34 51.27 -43.24
C ASP A 23 4.99 51.94 -43.57
N THR A 24 4.76 53.01 -42.80
CA THR A 24 4.21 54.35 -43.07
C THR A 24 3.43 54.72 -44.36
N GLY A 25 2.39 55.55 -44.14
CA GLY A 25 2.01 56.70 -45.00
C GLY A 25 0.59 56.63 -45.58
N SER A 26 -0.47 57.13 -44.94
CA SER A 26 -0.92 58.52 -44.73
C SER A 26 -1.53 59.27 -45.94
N SER A 27 -2.76 59.75 -45.70
CA SER A 27 -3.40 61.01 -46.15
C SER A 27 -3.88 61.20 -47.62
N SER A 28 -5.21 61.11 -47.75
CA SER A 28 -6.18 62.19 -48.07
C SER A 28 -6.09 63.06 -49.35
N ASN A 29 -7.25 63.06 -50.02
CA ASN A 29 -8.05 64.19 -50.53
C ASN A 29 -7.87 64.77 -51.96
N SER A 30 -9.05 64.99 -52.55
CA SER A 30 -9.44 66.07 -53.50
C SER A 30 -9.24 65.89 -55.02
N GLY A 31 -10.37 65.77 -55.72
CA GLY A 31 -10.80 66.82 -56.65
C GLY A 31 -10.71 66.60 -58.17
N SER A 32 -11.90 66.57 -58.80
CA SER A 32 -12.28 67.27 -60.05
C SER A 32 -11.75 66.82 -61.43
N SER A 33 -12.68 66.23 -62.19
CA SER A 33 -13.22 66.59 -63.52
C SER A 33 -12.37 66.65 -64.82
N VAL A 34 -13.09 66.26 -65.90
CA VAL A 34 -12.94 66.56 -67.36
C VAL A 34 -12.32 65.47 -68.26
N SER A 35 -13.21 64.61 -68.79
CA SER A 35 -13.53 64.43 -70.21
C SER A 35 -12.42 64.58 -71.28
N SER A 36 -12.15 63.48 -71.99
CA SER A 36 -12.42 63.28 -73.44
C SER A 36 -11.29 62.51 -74.14
N GLY A 37 -11.69 61.64 -75.07
CA GLY A 37 -10.84 61.21 -76.18
C GLY A 37 -10.43 59.75 -76.10
N GLY A 38 -11.24 58.90 -76.74
CA GLY A 38 -10.93 57.49 -76.92
C GLY A 38 -9.66 57.28 -77.74
N SER A 39 -8.90 56.28 -77.32
CA SER A 39 -7.97 55.53 -78.15
C SER A 39 -8.14 54.08 -77.74
N SER A 40 -8.47 53.24 -78.71
CA SER A 40 -8.65 51.80 -78.59
C SER A 40 -7.41 51.13 -78.01
N GLU A 41 -7.49 50.75 -76.73
CA GLU A 41 -6.67 49.68 -76.15
C GLU A 41 -7.22 48.33 -76.62
N PRO A 42 -6.35 47.32 -76.83
CA PRO A 42 -6.83 45.96 -77.08
C PRO A 42 -7.54 45.48 -75.82
N ASP A 43 -8.70 44.85 -75.97
CA ASP A 43 -9.25 44.01 -74.90
C ASP A 43 -8.19 42.94 -74.59
N ILE A 44 -7.47 43.13 -73.49
CA ILE A 44 -6.79 42.02 -72.82
C ILE A 44 -7.93 41.18 -72.27
N ILE A 45 -8.30 40.13 -73.01
CA ILE A 45 -9.05 39.03 -72.42
C ILE A 45 -8.05 38.37 -71.46
N GLU A 46 -8.00 38.82 -70.20
CA GLU A 46 -7.48 37.99 -69.12
C GLU A 46 -8.40 36.77 -69.07
N VAL A 47 -7.99 35.69 -69.74
CA VAL A 47 -8.54 34.37 -69.47
C VAL A 47 -8.00 34.00 -68.10
N THR A 48 -8.67 34.42 -67.03
CA THR A 48 -8.43 33.87 -65.70
C THR A 48 -8.75 32.39 -65.79
N LYS A 49 -7.70 31.59 -65.88
CA LYS A 49 -7.82 30.14 -65.94
C LYS A 49 -8.44 29.68 -64.62
N LYS A 50 -9.66 29.15 -64.69
CA LYS A 50 -10.33 28.53 -63.56
C LYS A 50 -9.89 27.08 -63.42
N PHE A 51 -9.91 26.57 -62.20
CA PHE A 51 -9.51 25.23 -61.83
C PHE A 51 -10.63 24.57 -61.03
N GLU A 52 -10.83 23.27 -61.23
CA GLU A 52 -11.89 22.52 -60.56
C GLU A 52 -11.52 22.23 -59.10
N LEU A 53 -12.48 22.42 -58.19
CA LEU A 53 -12.40 21.96 -56.82
C LEU A 53 -13.28 20.72 -56.63
N THR A 54 -12.65 19.63 -56.22
CA THR A 54 -13.34 18.36 -55.90
C THR A 54 -13.24 18.08 -54.41
N THR A 55 -14.27 17.44 -53.86
CA THR A 55 -14.28 16.98 -52.46
C THR A 55 -14.35 15.47 -52.43
N GLN A 56 -13.57 14.87 -51.54
CA GLN A 56 -13.52 13.44 -51.29
C GLN A 56 -13.58 13.24 -49.78
N ALA A 57 -14.79 13.35 -49.22
CA ALA A 57 -15.00 13.11 -47.81
C ALA A 57 -14.89 11.61 -47.50
N ALA A 58 -14.13 11.25 -46.47
CA ALA A 58 -14.16 9.91 -45.91
C ALA A 58 -15.56 9.56 -45.38
N GLU A 59 -15.88 8.27 -45.36
CA GLU A 59 -17.17 7.77 -44.88
C GLU A 59 -17.46 8.24 -43.45
N GLY A 60 -18.63 8.84 -43.22
CA GLY A 60 -19.01 9.41 -41.92
C GLY A 60 -18.60 10.88 -41.73
N SER A 61 -17.91 11.48 -42.71
CA SER A 61 -17.57 12.92 -42.72
C SER A 61 -18.23 13.66 -43.88
N THR A 62 -18.45 14.96 -43.71
CA THR A 62 -19.01 15.85 -44.72
C THR A 62 -18.10 17.08 -44.89
N ILE A 63 -17.80 17.45 -46.14
CA ILE A 63 -17.07 18.68 -46.49
C ILE A 63 -18.08 19.69 -47.04
N THR A 64 -18.19 20.85 -46.42
CA THR A 64 -19.06 21.95 -46.87
C THR A 64 -18.20 23.13 -47.31
N VAL A 65 -18.14 23.41 -48.61
CA VAL A 65 -17.43 24.57 -49.16
C VAL A 65 -18.33 25.80 -49.10
N SER A 66 -17.88 26.82 -48.38
CA SER A 66 -18.62 28.08 -48.17
C SER A 66 -18.37 29.10 -49.28
N THR A 67 -17.20 29.04 -49.93
CA THR A 67 -16.86 29.94 -51.04
C THR A 67 -17.71 29.62 -52.27
N THR A 68 -18.45 30.62 -52.75
CA THR A 68 -19.32 30.47 -53.91
C THR A 68 -18.52 30.45 -55.22
N ALA A 69 -18.86 29.50 -56.10
CA ALA A 69 -18.37 29.44 -57.47
C ALA A 69 -19.45 28.94 -58.43
N GLU A 70 -19.29 29.26 -59.71
CA GLU A 70 -20.02 28.59 -60.78
C GLU A 70 -19.33 27.25 -61.07
N ASN A 71 -20.09 26.15 -61.06
CA ASN A 71 -19.61 24.79 -61.37
C ASN A 71 -18.41 24.29 -60.54
N SER A 72 -18.22 24.80 -59.31
CA SER A 72 -17.05 24.46 -58.47
C SER A 72 -15.69 24.80 -59.11
N GLU A 73 -15.67 25.78 -60.01
CA GLU A 73 -14.46 26.25 -60.66
C GLU A 73 -14.02 27.61 -60.09
N TYR A 74 -12.77 27.70 -59.64
CA TYR A 74 -12.23 28.87 -58.95
C TYR A 74 -11.00 29.42 -59.69
N GLU A 75 -10.84 30.75 -59.69
CA GLU A 75 -9.62 31.38 -60.19
C GLU A 75 -8.46 31.09 -59.23
N ALA A 76 -7.25 30.87 -59.75
CA ALA A 76 -6.08 30.74 -58.89
C ALA A 76 -5.87 31.99 -58.02
N GLY A 77 -5.52 31.78 -56.76
CA GLY A 77 -5.43 32.83 -55.74
C GLY A 77 -6.77 33.18 -55.08
N THR A 78 -7.88 32.54 -55.45
CA THR A 78 -9.15 32.65 -54.71
C THR A 78 -9.01 32.01 -53.33
N LEU A 79 -9.43 32.68 -52.26
CA LEU A 79 -9.52 32.09 -50.92
C LEU A 79 -10.71 31.13 -50.89
N ILE A 80 -10.44 29.86 -50.62
CA ILE A 80 -11.42 28.81 -50.43
C ILE A 80 -11.61 28.60 -48.93
N GLU A 81 -12.82 28.83 -48.45
CA GLU A 81 -13.27 28.61 -47.07
C GLU A 81 -14.21 27.41 -47.07
N PHE A 82 -13.97 26.45 -46.18
CA PHE A 82 -14.81 25.26 -46.04
C PHE A 82 -14.81 24.75 -44.60
N SER A 83 -15.81 23.92 -44.27
CA SER A 83 -15.89 23.24 -42.98
C SER A 83 -15.98 21.72 -43.16
N VAL A 84 -15.55 21.00 -42.12
CA VAL A 84 -15.66 19.55 -42.05
C VAL A 84 -16.52 19.17 -40.84
N THR A 85 -17.47 18.26 -41.02
CA THR A 85 -18.22 17.65 -39.92
C THR A 85 -18.03 16.13 -39.94
N VAL A 86 -17.99 15.51 -38.77
CA VAL A 86 -18.08 14.05 -38.61
C VAL A 86 -19.37 13.79 -37.85
N ASP A 87 -20.33 13.16 -38.53
CA ASP A 87 -21.70 12.99 -38.01
C ASP A 87 -21.90 11.60 -37.38
N ASP A 88 -20.89 10.72 -37.50
CA ASP A 88 -20.89 9.35 -36.99
C ASP A 88 -20.12 9.29 -35.66
N ALA A 89 -20.80 8.94 -34.58
CA ALA A 89 -20.24 8.97 -33.22
C ALA A 89 -19.09 7.96 -33.01
N ASN A 90 -19.01 6.91 -33.83
CA ASN A 90 -17.92 5.94 -33.79
C ASN A 90 -16.68 6.39 -34.60
N LYS A 91 -16.67 7.62 -35.12
CA LYS A 91 -15.57 8.15 -35.92
C LYS A 91 -15.08 9.49 -35.41
N GLU A 92 -13.80 9.74 -35.65
CA GLU A 92 -13.13 10.98 -35.32
C GLU A 92 -12.34 11.50 -36.52
N LEU A 93 -12.38 12.81 -36.78
CA LEU A 93 -11.60 13.43 -37.85
C LEU A 93 -10.11 13.43 -37.47
N THR A 94 -9.27 12.79 -38.28
CA THR A 94 -7.82 12.75 -38.03
C THR A 94 -7.07 13.79 -38.85
N SER A 95 -7.46 13.99 -40.11
CA SER A 95 -6.73 14.89 -41.00
C SER A 95 -7.60 15.49 -42.11
N VAL A 96 -7.18 16.66 -42.58
CA VAL A 96 -7.74 17.32 -43.78
C VAL A 96 -6.60 17.64 -44.72
N LEU A 97 -6.71 17.16 -45.96
CA LEU A 97 -5.67 17.24 -46.98
C LEU A 97 -6.17 18.05 -48.17
N VAL A 98 -5.33 18.97 -48.65
CA VAL A 98 -5.53 19.67 -49.93
C VAL A 98 -4.44 19.23 -50.89
N ASN A 99 -4.82 18.54 -51.97
CA ASN A 99 -3.87 17.89 -52.90
C ASN A 99 -2.83 17.04 -52.16
N ASP A 100 -3.31 16.19 -51.25
CA ASP A 100 -2.49 15.28 -50.42
C ASP A 100 -1.52 15.99 -49.46
N LYS A 101 -1.76 17.26 -49.14
CA LYS A 101 -1.00 18.01 -48.13
C LYS A 101 -1.88 18.38 -46.95
N LEU A 102 -1.41 18.06 -45.74
CA LEU A 102 -2.06 18.41 -44.49
C LEU A 102 -2.23 19.92 -44.37
N ILE A 103 -3.44 20.34 -43.98
CA ILE A 103 -3.74 21.72 -43.64
C ILE A 103 -4.33 21.79 -42.22
N ALA A 104 -3.95 22.81 -41.47
CA ALA A 104 -4.49 23.06 -40.14
C ALA A 104 -5.81 23.84 -40.24
N PRO A 105 -6.74 23.64 -39.30
CA PRO A 105 -7.95 24.46 -39.22
C PRO A 105 -7.60 25.91 -38.85
N THR A 106 -8.36 26.84 -39.40
CA THR A 106 -8.31 28.27 -39.03
C THR A 106 -9.00 28.50 -37.69
N SER A 107 -10.12 27.81 -37.44
CA SER A 107 -10.86 27.83 -36.17
C SER A 107 -11.88 26.69 -36.11
N GLY A 108 -11.86 25.90 -35.03
CA GLY A 108 -12.70 24.71 -34.90
C GLY A 108 -12.53 23.78 -36.09
N ASN A 109 -13.64 23.42 -36.73
CA ASN A 109 -13.62 22.58 -37.93
C ASN A 109 -13.67 23.38 -39.25
N SER A 110 -13.20 24.63 -39.23
CA SER A 110 -13.17 25.51 -40.41
C SER A 110 -11.76 25.61 -40.96
N TYR A 111 -11.63 25.56 -42.28
CA TYR A 111 -10.37 25.47 -42.99
C TYR A 111 -10.35 26.46 -44.15
N GLU A 112 -9.14 26.94 -44.46
CA GLU A 112 -8.93 27.91 -45.52
C GLU A 112 -7.67 27.58 -46.33
N PHE A 113 -7.73 27.76 -47.64
CA PHE A 113 -6.54 27.75 -48.50
C PHE A 113 -6.74 28.63 -49.73
N TYR A 114 -5.64 29.06 -50.34
CA TYR A 114 -5.69 29.77 -51.62
C TYR A 114 -5.63 28.78 -52.78
N MET A 115 -6.58 28.89 -53.72
CA MET A 115 -6.68 28.01 -54.88
C MET A 115 -5.38 28.04 -55.70
N PRO A 116 -4.69 26.90 -55.90
CA PRO A 116 -3.46 26.85 -56.69
C PRO A 116 -3.75 26.90 -58.19
N ASN A 117 -2.69 26.99 -59.00
CA ASN A 117 -2.78 26.96 -60.47
C ASN A 117 -3.01 25.53 -61.04
N GLN A 118 -3.85 24.74 -60.39
CA GLN A 118 -4.19 23.37 -60.78
C GLN A 118 -5.53 22.94 -60.15
N ASP A 119 -6.18 21.94 -60.74
CA ASP A 119 -7.33 21.30 -60.13
C ASP A 119 -6.96 20.79 -58.74
N THR A 120 -7.88 20.92 -57.81
CA THR A 120 -7.63 20.71 -56.39
C THR A 120 -8.64 19.76 -55.79
N THR A 121 -8.17 18.86 -54.95
CA THR A 121 -9.02 17.96 -54.17
C THR A 121 -8.85 18.22 -52.68
N ILE A 122 -9.97 18.41 -51.97
CA ILE A 122 -10.04 18.35 -50.51
C ILE A 122 -10.39 16.92 -50.12
N LYS A 123 -9.57 16.30 -49.27
CA LYS A 123 -9.81 14.98 -48.69
C LYS A 123 -9.89 15.09 -47.17
N THR A 124 -10.71 14.25 -46.57
CA THR A 124 -10.72 14.03 -45.11
C THR A 124 -10.28 12.61 -44.82
N GLU A 125 -9.64 12.41 -43.67
CA GLU A 125 -9.34 11.10 -43.09
C GLU A 125 -10.00 11.00 -41.72
N VAL A 126 -10.54 9.83 -41.40
CA VAL A 126 -11.22 9.56 -40.12
C VAL A 126 -10.68 8.29 -39.48
N LEU A 127 -10.62 8.29 -38.16
CA LEU A 127 -10.35 7.12 -37.32
C LEU A 127 -11.67 6.48 -36.92
N VAL A 128 -11.78 5.15 -36.98
CA VAL A 128 -12.90 4.40 -36.41
C VAL A 128 -12.54 4.05 -34.97
N LEU A 129 -13.37 4.47 -34.02
CA LEU A 129 -13.14 4.40 -32.57
C LEU A 129 -13.59 3.06 -31.96
N GLY A 130 -14.38 2.26 -32.69
CA GLY A 130 -14.87 0.97 -32.24
C GLY A 130 -16.04 0.47 -33.06
N ASP A 131 -16.57 -0.69 -32.68
CA ASP A 131 -17.81 -1.24 -33.21
C ASP A 131 -18.99 -1.03 -32.23
N GLU A 132 -20.18 -1.47 -32.63
CA GLU A 132 -21.42 -1.28 -31.84
C GLU A 132 -21.40 -1.95 -30.47
N SER A 133 -20.55 -2.97 -30.24
CA SER A 133 -20.41 -3.61 -28.92
C SER A 133 -19.81 -2.67 -27.87
N VAL A 134 -19.09 -1.64 -28.31
CA VAL A 134 -18.57 -0.58 -27.42
C VAL A 134 -19.70 0.26 -26.83
N VAL A 135 -20.88 0.33 -27.43
CA VAL A 135 -22.02 1.12 -26.90
C VAL A 135 -23.18 0.25 -26.45
N THR A 136 -23.32 -0.94 -27.04
CA THR A 136 -24.42 -1.86 -26.77
C THR A 136 -23.88 -3.08 -26.03
N PRO A 137 -24.30 -3.31 -24.77
CA PRO A 137 -23.83 -4.44 -23.99
C PRO A 137 -24.36 -5.77 -24.50
N SER A 138 -23.63 -6.84 -24.18
CA SER A 138 -24.13 -8.20 -24.37
C SER A 138 -25.36 -8.47 -23.50
N PRO A 139 -26.25 -9.40 -23.89
CA PRO A 139 -27.31 -9.87 -23.02
C PRO A 139 -26.76 -10.51 -21.76
N VAL A 140 -27.42 -10.28 -20.62
CA VAL A 140 -27.08 -10.91 -19.33
C VAL A 140 -27.26 -12.42 -19.44
N ASP A 141 -26.22 -13.16 -19.05
CA ASP A 141 -26.30 -14.60 -18.82
C ASP A 141 -26.86 -14.86 -17.41
N ALA A 142 -28.04 -15.46 -17.35
CA ALA A 142 -28.73 -15.73 -16.09
C ALA A 142 -27.94 -16.70 -15.18
N GLU A 143 -27.05 -17.53 -15.72
CA GLU A 143 -26.21 -18.44 -14.93
C GLU A 143 -24.98 -17.73 -14.32
N SER A 144 -24.66 -16.51 -14.75
CA SER A 144 -23.50 -15.74 -14.26
C SER A 144 -23.88 -14.60 -13.30
N VAL A 145 -25.17 -14.38 -13.05
CA VAL A 145 -25.63 -13.35 -12.11
C VAL A 145 -25.28 -13.78 -10.69
N PRO A 146 -24.65 -12.93 -9.86
CA PRO A 146 -24.24 -13.32 -8.52
C PRO A 146 -25.46 -13.57 -7.62
N GLU A 147 -25.42 -14.63 -6.83
CA GLU A 147 -26.47 -14.97 -5.86
C GLU A 147 -26.04 -14.65 -4.42
N THR A 148 -24.74 -14.45 -4.20
CA THR A 148 -24.15 -14.16 -2.89
C THR A 148 -23.30 -12.90 -2.89
N VAL A 149 -23.12 -12.29 -1.72
CA VAL A 149 -22.28 -11.08 -1.53
C VAL A 149 -20.84 -11.34 -1.95
N GLN A 150 -20.30 -12.53 -1.71
CA GLN A 150 -18.97 -12.91 -2.15
C GLN A 150 -18.86 -12.96 -3.68
N GLU A 151 -19.85 -13.52 -4.35
CA GLU A 151 -19.87 -13.54 -5.82
C GLU A 151 -20.00 -12.12 -6.40
N LEU A 152 -20.81 -11.26 -5.78
CA LEU A 152 -20.88 -9.85 -6.17
C LEU A 152 -19.52 -9.17 -6.03
N TYR A 153 -18.81 -9.38 -4.92
CA TYR A 153 -17.47 -8.84 -4.72
C TYR A 153 -16.51 -9.25 -5.85
N GLU A 154 -16.50 -10.53 -6.25
CA GLU A 154 -15.67 -11.00 -7.36
C GLU A 154 -16.08 -10.38 -8.71
N VAL A 155 -17.38 -10.18 -8.95
CA VAL A 155 -17.88 -9.48 -10.15
C VAL A 155 -17.42 -8.03 -10.17
N LEU A 156 -17.56 -7.30 -9.07
CA LEU A 156 -17.15 -5.90 -8.96
C LEU A 156 -15.63 -5.74 -9.08
N LYS A 157 -14.85 -6.68 -8.55
CA LYS A 157 -13.40 -6.69 -8.72
C LYS A 157 -13.01 -6.95 -10.17
N ALA A 158 -13.73 -7.84 -10.87
CA ALA A 158 -13.49 -8.14 -12.28
C ALA A 158 -13.98 -7.02 -13.21
N SER A 159 -14.92 -6.17 -12.78
CA SER A 159 -15.50 -5.10 -13.61
C SER A 159 -14.46 -4.11 -14.11
N LYS A 160 -13.34 -3.94 -13.39
CA LYS A 160 -12.21 -3.11 -13.81
C LYS A 160 -11.68 -3.47 -15.21
N THR A 161 -11.73 -4.75 -15.58
CA THR A 161 -11.38 -5.18 -16.95
C THR A 161 -12.42 -4.68 -17.96
N ALA A 162 -13.70 -4.75 -17.64
CA ALA A 162 -14.77 -4.23 -18.48
C ALA A 162 -14.69 -2.69 -18.59
N GLU A 163 -14.41 -1.98 -17.50
CA GLU A 163 -14.15 -0.54 -17.50
C GLU A 163 -13.01 -0.20 -18.47
N SER A 164 -11.91 -0.95 -18.43
CA SER A 164 -10.75 -0.73 -19.32
C SER A 164 -11.08 -0.84 -20.81
N LEU A 165 -12.17 -1.54 -21.17
CA LEU A 165 -12.62 -1.69 -22.55
C LEU A 165 -13.69 -0.67 -22.95
N TYR A 166 -14.61 -0.36 -22.04
CA TYR A 166 -15.87 0.29 -22.39
C TYR A 166 -16.07 1.69 -21.80
N LEU A 167 -15.38 2.02 -20.70
CA LEU A 167 -15.58 3.28 -20.00
C LEU A 167 -15.17 4.48 -20.86
N GLN A 168 -16.04 5.47 -20.98
CA GLN A 168 -15.71 6.79 -21.53
C GLN A 168 -15.75 7.87 -20.46
N ASN A 169 -16.86 7.96 -19.71
CA ASN A 169 -17.05 8.96 -18.66
C ASN A 169 -17.50 8.30 -17.36
N ALA A 170 -17.12 8.88 -16.23
CA ALA A 170 -17.63 8.49 -14.93
C ALA A 170 -17.81 9.70 -14.02
N SER A 171 -18.72 9.60 -13.05
CA SER A 171 -18.78 10.48 -11.89
C SER A 171 -18.79 9.67 -10.61
N TYR A 172 -18.18 10.24 -9.58
CA TYR A 172 -18.17 9.72 -8.22
C TYR A 172 -18.53 10.85 -7.25
N SER A 173 -19.47 10.58 -6.36
CA SER A 173 -19.85 11.48 -5.27
C SER A 173 -19.81 10.71 -3.97
N SER A 174 -19.19 11.26 -2.93
CA SER A 174 -19.04 10.62 -1.63
C SER A 174 -19.21 11.62 -0.48
N THR A 175 -19.91 11.19 0.57
CA THR A 175 -19.96 11.89 1.86
C THR A 175 -19.30 11.08 2.98
N PHE A 176 -18.49 10.08 2.61
CA PHE A 176 -17.74 9.21 3.52
C PHE A 176 -16.32 9.73 3.82
N GLU A 177 -16.00 10.93 3.36
CA GLU A 177 -14.71 11.56 3.54
C GLU A 177 -14.46 11.99 4.99
N GLU A 178 -13.19 12.19 5.34
CA GLU A 178 -12.81 12.67 6.68
C GLU A 178 -13.37 14.08 6.95
N SER A 179 -13.77 14.37 8.21
CA SER A 179 -13.97 15.73 8.73
C SER A 179 -15.07 16.62 8.10
N TYR A 180 -16.30 16.12 7.95
CA TYR A 180 -17.45 16.91 7.40
C TYR A 180 -17.17 17.44 5.99
N GLU A 181 -16.56 16.60 5.16
CA GLU A 181 -16.28 16.89 3.77
C GLU A 181 -17.08 15.97 2.85
N SER A 182 -17.31 16.40 1.62
CA SER A 182 -17.79 15.54 0.53
C SER A 182 -16.86 15.67 -0.67
N LEU A 183 -16.79 14.63 -1.48
CA LEU A 183 -15.91 14.52 -2.63
C LEU A 183 -16.74 14.32 -3.90
N ASP A 184 -16.59 15.23 -4.86
CA ASP A 184 -17.12 15.07 -6.22
C ASP A 184 -15.94 14.86 -7.18
N LEU A 185 -15.95 13.79 -7.96
CA LEU A 185 -14.99 13.53 -9.04
C LEU A 185 -15.72 13.25 -10.36
N VAL A 186 -15.10 13.64 -11.46
CA VAL A 186 -15.52 13.32 -12.84
C VAL A 186 -14.31 12.80 -13.59
N GLY A 187 -14.41 11.61 -14.15
CA GLY A 187 -13.37 10.98 -14.95
C GLY A 187 -13.75 10.91 -16.42
N THR A 188 -12.76 11.08 -17.30
CA THR A 188 -12.88 10.84 -18.74
C THR A 188 -11.69 10.01 -19.23
N VAL A 189 -11.99 8.94 -19.97
CA VAL A 189 -11.02 8.02 -20.57
C VAL A 189 -10.93 8.29 -22.07
N TYR A 190 -9.71 8.44 -22.57
CA TYR A 190 -9.43 8.76 -23.97
C TYR A 190 -8.77 7.58 -24.69
N ASN A 191 -8.78 7.58 -26.02
CA ASN A 191 -8.28 6.47 -26.83
C ASN A 191 -6.74 6.42 -26.96
N ASN A 192 -6.04 7.46 -26.54
CA ASN A 192 -4.59 7.60 -26.62
C ASN A 192 -3.93 7.37 -25.25
N ASP A 193 -4.43 6.36 -24.54
CA ASP A 193 -3.95 5.85 -23.26
C ASP A 193 -3.76 6.95 -22.21
N VAL A 194 -4.82 7.75 -22.01
CA VAL A 194 -4.84 8.79 -20.98
C VAL A 194 -6.23 8.90 -20.35
N VAL A 195 -6.23 9.08 -19.04
CA VAL A 195 -7.42 9.33 -18.21
C VAL A 195 -7.21 10.65 -17.49
N PHE A 196 -8.22 11.50 -17.52
CA PHE A 196 -8.30 12.69 -16.69
C PHE A 196 -9.39 12.50 -15.65
N ILE A 197 -9.10 12.80 -14.39
CA ILE A 197 -10.08 12.81 -13.30
C ILE A 197 -10.00 14.16 -12.61
N ASP A 198 -11.07 14.92 -12.65
CA ASP A 198 -11.14 16.25 -12.07
C ASP A 198 -12.22 16.29 -10.99
N GLY A 199 -11.97 17.02 -9.91
CA GLY A 199 -12.88 17.02 -8.79
C GLY A 199 -12.59 18.04 -7.70
N ARG A 200 -13.33 17.91 -6.62
CA ARG A 200 -13.30 18.88 -5.51
C ARG A 200 -13.72 18.24 -4.21
N TYR A 201 -13.01 18.65 -3.16
CA TYR A 201 -13.50 18.50 -1.80
C TYR A 201 -14.36 19.71 -1.44
N LEU A 202 -15.54 19.42 -0.89
CA LEU A 202 -16.53 20.39 -0.46
C LEU A 202 -16.76 20.27 1.04
N GLN A 203 -17.02 21.39 1.70
CA GLN A 203 -17.52 21.37 3.07
C GLN A 203 -18.98 20.89 3.07
N TYR A 204 -19.28 19.85 3.86
CA TYR A 204 -20.56 19.16 3.85
C TYR A 204 -21.77 20.09 4.10
N GLU A 205 -21.68 21.02 5.05
CA GLU A 205 -22.81 21.89 5.42
C GLU A 205 -23.06 23.05 4.43
N SER A 206 -22.00 23.60 3.82
CA SER A 206 -22.09 24.80 2.98
C SER A 206 -21.90 24.55 1.49
N SER A 207 -21.41 23.36 1.12
CA SER A 207 -20.90 23.03 -0.22
C SER A 207 -19.82 24.00 -0.69
N ASP A 208 -19.13 24.68 0.23
CA ASP A 208 -18.00 25.53 -0.11
C ASP A 208 -16.81 24.65 -0.51
N MET A 209 -16.17 24.99 -1.62
CA MET A 209 -14.99 24.27 -2.10
C MET A 209 -13.80 24.52 -1.17
N LEU A 210 -13.21 23.42 -0.69
CA LEU A 210 -12.02 23.42 0.17
C LEU A 210 -10.75 23.36 -0.69
N PHE A 211 -10.69 22.41 -1.61
CA PHE A 211 -9.61 22.27 -2.59
C PHE A 211 -10.08 21.55 -3.85
N TYR A 212 -9.43 21.87 -4.96
CA TYR A 212 -9.61 21.20 -6.25
C TYR A 212 -8.60 20.06 -6.37
N LEU A 213 -9.01 18.97 -7.00
CA LEU A 213 -8.18 17.83 -7.35
C LEU A 213 -8.20 17.62 -8.85
N GLY A 214 -7.03 17.33 -9.42
CA GLY A 214 -6.89 16.84 -10.79
C GLY A 214 -5.94 15.67 -10.79
N TYR A 215 -6.34 14.57 -11.42
CA TYR A 215 -5.51 13.41 -11.68
C TYR A 215 -5.36 13.21 -13.17
N GLU A 216 -4.15 12.91 -13.62
CA GLU A 216 -3.89 12.44 -14.98
C GLU A 216 -3.08 11.16 -14.88
N LYS A 217 -3.54 10.09 -15.53
CA LYS A 217 -2.76 8.86 -15.67
C LYS A 217 -2.75 8.40 -17.11
N GLY A 218 -1.67 7.76 -17.53
CA GLY A 218 -1.55 7.31 -18.91
C GLY A 218 -0.26 6.57 -19.22
N ILE A 219 -0.12 6.18 -20.49
CA ILE A 219 1.08 5.52 -21.03
C ILE A 219 1.76 6.41 -22.06
N GLN A 220 3.06 6.67 -21.91
CA GLN A 220 3.86 7.35 -22.92
C GLN A 220 5.14 6.56 -23.16
N GLU A 221 5.34 6.09 -24.39
CA GLU A 221 6.45 5.21 -24.76
C GLU A 221 6.44 3.92 -23.90
N ASP A 222 7.51 3.61 -23.19
CA ASP A 222 7.64 2.45 -22.28
C ASP A 222 7.36 2.82 -20.81
N ARG A 223 6.60 3.90 -20.58
CA ARG A 223 6.32 4.44 -19.24
C ARG A 223 4.83 4.55 -18.97
N TYR A 224 4.42 4.07 -17.80
CA TYR A 224 3.17 4.45 -17.15
C TYR A 224 3.42 5.63 -16.23
N TYR A 225 2.51 6.59 -16.20
CA TYR A 225 2.55 7.71 -15.27
C TYR A 225 1.21 7.94 -14.61
N SER A 226 1.26 8.48 -13.40
CA SER A 226 0.11 9.02 -12.68
C SER A 226 0.53 10.32 -12.00
N VAL A 227 -0.25 11.37 -12.16
CA VAL A 227 -0.01 12.70 -11.60
C VAL A 227 -1.24 13.12 -10.83
N GLU A 228 -1.01 13.68 -9.66
CA GLU A 228 -2.00 14.35 -8.83
C GLU A 228 -1.64 15.83 -8.71
N THR A 229 -2.64 16.67 -8.89
CA THR A 229 -2.60 18.12 -8.67
C THR A 229 -3.67 18.49 -7.66
N SER A 230 -3.26 19.10 -6.55
CA SER A 230 -4.16 19.66 -5.55
C SER A 230 -4.01 21.17 -5.49
N THR A 231 -5.13 21.90 -5.60
CA THR A 231 -5.13 23.37 -5.53
C THR A 231 -5.99 23.84 -4.37
N ARG A 232 -5.35 24.49 -3.40
CA ARG A 232 -5.99 25.30 -2.35
C ARG A 232 -5.95 26.77 -2.75
N VAL A 233 -6.76 27.60 -2.09
CA VAL A 233 -6.75 29.05 -2.31
C VAL A 233 -5.35 29.66 -2.14
N THR A 234 -4.48 29.05 -1.33
CA THR A 234 -3.14 29.55 -0.98
C THR A 234 -1.97 28.75 -1.54
N SER A 235 -2.19 27.57 -2.13
CA SER A 235 -1.12 26.68 -2.59
C SER A 235 -1.55 25.81 -3.76
N LEU A 236 -0.58 25.49 -4.61
CA LEU A 236 -0.66 24.46 -5.64
C LEU A 236 0.36 23.39 -5.28
N GLU A 237 -0.09 22.15 -5.17
CA GLU A 237 0.73 20.98 -4.91
C GLU A 237 0.59 20.03 -6.09
N GLN A 238 1.71 19.53 -6.59
CA GLN A 238 1.76 18.59 -7.72
C GLN A 238 2.74 17.49 -7.37
N SER A 239 2.34 16.25 -7.64
CA SER A 239 3.18 15.08 -7.45
C SER A 239 2.83 14.05 -8.49
N GLY A 240 3.78 13.18 -8.84
CA GLY A 240 3.51 12.11 -9.76
C GLY A 240 4.44 10.93 -9.57
N THR A 241 3.99 9.79 -10.05
CA THR A 241 4.75 8.55 -10.15
C THR A 241 4.97 8.23 -11.62
N LEU A 242 6.13 7.63 -11.88
CA LEU A 242 6.50 7.20 -13.22
C LEU A 242 7.15 5.82 -13.10
N GLN A 243 6.60 4.85 -13.83
CA GLN A 243 6.99 3.46 -13.75
C GLN A 243 7.36 2.93 -15.13
N THR A 244 8.36 2.07 -15.18
CA THR A 244 8.77 1.35 -16.40
C THR A 244 7.81 0.20 -16.66
N ILE A 245 7.30 0.11 -17.89
CA ILE A 245 6.44 -0.99 -18.32
C ILE A 245 7.30 -2.22 -18.61
N VAL A 246 6.86 -3.37 -18.11
CA VAL A 246 7.51 -4.67 -18.27
C VAL A 246 6.54 -5.65 -18.94
N ASP A 247 6.91 -6.13 -20.13
CA ASP A 247 6.09 -7.05 -20.94
C ASP A 247 6.08 -8.49 -20.38
N ASP A 248 7.07 -8.87 -19.54
CA ASP A 248 7.13 -10.22 -18.93
C ASP A 248 6.22 -10.31 -17.69
N GLU A 249 5.00 -10.77 -17.92
CA GLU A 249 3.96 -11.00 -16.91
C GLU A 249 4.38 -11.94 -15.75
N THR A 250 5.46 -12.69 -15.91
CA THR A 250 5.97 -13.64 -14.89
C THR A 250 7.10 -13.06 -14.02
N GLN A 251 7.62 -11.89 -14.40
CA GLN A 251 8.73 -11.25 -13.70
C GLN A 251 8.28 -10.69 -12.33
N THR A 252 9.12 -10.89 -11.31
CA THR A 252 9.00 -10.15 -10.05
C THR A 252 9.44 -8.71 -10.28
N LEU A 253 8.52 -7.77 -10.06
CA LEU A 253 8.75 -6.36 -10.32
C LEU A 253 9.49 -5.67 -9.16
N THR A 254 10.24 -4.63 -9.48
CA THR A 254 10.69 -3.62 -8.52
C THR A 254 9.64 -2.50 -8.41
N ASN A 255 9.70 -1.68 -7.36
CA ASN A 255 8.65 -0.69 -7.06
C ASN A 255 8.48 0.40 -8.14
N ASN A 256 9.50 0.58 -8.99
CA ASN A 256 9.47 1.50 -10.15
C ASN A 256 9.04 0.83 -11.46
N GLN A 257 8.48 -0.39 -11.40
CA GLN A 257 8.02 -1.15 -12.56
C GLN A 257 6.53 -1.48 -12.44
N ILE A 258 5.87 -1.63 -13.59
CA ILE A 258 4.48 -2.07 -13.71
C ILE A 258 4.36 -3.05 -14.89
N LYS A 259 3.46 -4.02 -14.79
CA LYS A 259 3.18 -4.93 -15.91
C LYS A 259 2.45 -4.21 -17.03
N GLU A 260 2.66 -4.65 -18.27
CA GLU A 260 1.95 -4.08 -19.42
C GLU A 260 0.43 -4.21 -19.29
N SER A 261 -0.07 -5.36 -18.80
CA SER A 261 -1.51 -5.55 -18.56
C SER A 261 -2.07 -4.55 -17.55
N ASP A 262 -1.35 -4.34 -16.45
CA ASP A 262 -1.80 -3.49 -15.34
C ASP A 262 -1.74 -2.02 -15.75
N ALA A 263 -0.67 -1.60 -16.43
CA ALA A 263 -0.55 -0.25 -16.97
C ALA A 263 -1.67 0.07 -17.96
N THR A 264 -2.03 -0.88 -18.83
CA THR A 264 -3.11 -0.70 -19.82
C THR A 264 -4.47 -0.52 -19.15
N ILE A 265 -4.76 -1.33 -18.12
CA ILE A 265 -5.99 -1.22 -17.33
C ILE A 265 -6.01 0.11 -16.57
N GLU A 266 -4.92 0.46 -15.90
CA GLU A 266 -4.85 1.71 -15.14
C GLU A 266 -4.98 2.95 -16.04
N ALA A 267 -4.35 2.96 -17.21
CA ALA A 267 -4.45 4.03 -18.19
C ALA A 267 -5.80 4.08 -18.94
N SER A 268 -6.76 3.21 -18.58
CA SER A 268 -8.07 3.09 -19.22
C SER A 268 -9.25 3.05 -18.23
N THR A 269 -9.01 3.30 -16.94
CA THR A 269 -10.03 3.20 -15.88
C THR A 269 -9.96 4.41 -14.95
N VAL A 270 -11.01 4.67 -14.17
CA VAL A 270 -11.04 5.79 -13.19
C VAL A 270 -10.87 5.33 -11.74
N GLY A 271 -11.04 4.02 -11.46
CA GLY A 271 -10.85 3.44 -10.12
C GLY A 271 -11.96 3.76 -9.12
N PHE A 272 -13.13 4.21 -9.57
CA PHE A 272 -14.24 4.57 -8.66
C PHE A 272 -14.88 3.34 -8.02
N VAL A 273 -14.99 2.22 -8.74
CA VAL A 273 -15.48 0.96 -8.16
C VAL A 273 -14.49 0.40 -7.15
N ASP A 274 -13.18 0.50 -7.40
CA ASP A 274 -12.14 0.09 -6.43
C ASP A 274 -12.28 0.85 -5.10
N ARG A 275 -12.54 2.16 -5.14
CA ARG A 275 -12.81 2.97 -3.93
C ARG A 275 -14.04 2.50 -3.17
N LEU A 276 -15.12 2.14 -3.87
CA LEU A 276 -16.31 1.56 -3.23
C LEU A 276 -15.97 0.22 -2.57
N LEU A 277 -15.22 -0.64 -3.27
CA LEU A 277 -14.82 -1.96 -2.76
C LEU A 277 -13.99 -1.86 -1.49
N GLU A 278 -12.99 -0.98 -1.46
CA GLU A 278 -12.14 -0.74 -0.28
C GLU A 278 -12.97 -0.35 0.96
N LEU A 279 -14.06 0.41 0.76
CA LEU A 279 -14.92 0.85 1.86
C LEU A 279 -15.91 -0.23 2.30
N THR A 280 -16.53 -0.96 1.36
CA THR A 280 -17.70 -1.79 1.68
C THR A 280 -17.40 -3.30 1.73
N PHE A 281 -16.25 -3.76 1.23
CA PHE A 281 -15.86 -5.17 1.13
C PHE A 281 -14.47 -5.46 1.72
N SER A 282 -14.44 -5.84 3.00
CA SER A 282 -13.26 -6.22 3.77
C SER A 282 -13.61 -7.35 4.73
N GLU A 283 -12.82 -8.42 4.74
CA GLU A 283 -13.00 -9.52 5.69
C GLU A 283 -12.57 -9.13 7.12
N THR A 284 -11.68 -8.14 7.23
CA THR A 284 -11.06 -7.72 8.49
C THR A 284 -11.68 -6.48 9.11
N ASP A 285 -12.28 -5.59 8.31
CA ASP A 285 -13.01 -4.43 8.84
C ASP A 285 -14.33 -4.90 9.46
N SER A 286 -14.73 -4.29 10.56
CA SER A 286 -16.02 -4.50 11.22
C SER A 286 -17.18 -3.91 10.40
N ASN A 287 -16.94 -2.87 9.60
CA ASN A 287 -17.95 -2.16 8.82
C ASN A 287 -17.93 -2.60 7.35
N SER A 288 -18.28 -3.86 7.09
CA SER A 288 -18.27 -4.40 5.73
C SER A 288 -19.29 -5.52 5.54
N PHE A 289 -19.76 -5.68 4.30
CA PHE A 289 -20.61 -6.80 3.89
C PHE A 289 -19.93 -8.18 3.95
N LEU A 290 -18.60 -8.25 3.99
CA LEU A 290 -17.83 -9.50 4.10
C LEU A 290 -17.23 -9.73 5.50
N SER A 291 -17.52 -8.85 6.45
CA SER A 291 -16.92 -8.94 7.78
C SER A 291 -17.27 -10.25 8.47
N THR A 292 -16.27 -10.91 9.05
CA THR A 292 -16.45 -12.08 9.92
C THR A 292 -16.37 -11.73 11.41
N ASN A 293 -16.18 -10.45 11.73
CA ASN A 293 -16.06 -9.98 13.10
C ASN A 293 -17.39 -10.09 13.87
N SER A 294 -17.31 -10.39 15.16
CA SER A 294 -18.51 -10.52 16.02
C SER A 294 -19.23 -9.19 16.30
N TYR A 295 -18.61 -8.07 15.93
CA TYR A 295 -19.17 -6.73 16.03
C TYR A 295 -19.04 -6.10 14.65
N GLY A 296 -20.15 -5.92 13.94
CA GLY A 296 -20.16 -5.47 12.55
C GLY A 296 -21.56 -5.44 11.96
N TRP A 297 -21.65 -5.33 10.63
CA TRP A 297 -22.92 -5.37 9.91
C TRP A 297 -23.57 -6.76 10.01
N VAL A 298 -24.87 -6.81 10.28
CA VAL A 298 -25.67 -8.01 10.49
C VAL A 298 -26.87 -8.04 9.54
N ASP A 299 -27.61 -9.15 9.55
CA ASP A 299 -28.81 -9.36 8.72
C ASP A 299 -28.56 -9.07 7.23
N ILE A 300 -27.35 -9.43 6.77
CA ILE A 300 -26.90 -9.20 5.41
C ILE A 300 -27.74 -10.05 4.45
N THR A 301 -28.41 -9.40 3.52
CA THR A 301 -29.22 -10.03 2.49
C THR A 301 -28.82 -9.51 1.13
N MET A 302 -28.94 -10.37 0.12
CA MET A 302 -28.68 -10.00 -1.26
C MET A 302 -29.83 -10.48 -2.15
N SER A 303 -30.14 -9.68 -3.16
CA SER A 303 -31.06 -10.06 -4.22
C SER A 303 -30.58 -9.50 -5.56
N THR A 304 -30.96 -10.16 -6.64
CA THR A 304 -30.68 -9.70 -8.00
C THR A 304 -31.95 -9.64 -8.83
N THR A 305 -32.05 -8.63 -9.70
CA THR A 305 -33.17 -8.48 -10.62
C THR A 305 -32.65 -8.11 -12.00
N THR A 306 -32.91 -8.96 -12.99
CA THR A 306 -32.63 -8.65 -14.40
C THR A 306 -33.70 -7.73 -14.97
N ASP A 307 -33.28 -6.73 -15.73
CA ASP A 307 -34.17 -5.76 -16.35
C ASP A 307 -34.96 -6.38 -17.51
N SER A 308 -36.01 -5.69 -17.97
CA SER A 308 -36.86 -6.20 -19.05
C SER A 308 -36.17 -6.30 -20.40
N SER A 309 -35.05 -5.61 -20.60
CA SER A 309 -34.26 -5.68 -21.84
C SER A 309 -33.32 -6.88 -21.86
N ASN A 310 -33.09 -7.52 -20.72
CA ASN A 310 -32.10 -8.57 -20.50
C ASN A 310 -30.67 -8.10 -20.82
N LEU A 311 -30.41 -6.80 -20.72
CA LEU A 311 -29.09 -6.20 -20.94
C LEU A 311 -28.42 -5.80 -19.62
N PHE A 312 -29.21 -5.59 -18.57
CA PHE A 312 -28.72 -5.20 -17.26
C PHE A 312 -29.35 -6.04 -16.16
N TYR A 313 -28.64 -6.18 -15.06
CA TYR A 313 -29.22 -6.62 -13.80
C TYR A 313 -28.81 -5.66 -12.68
N THR A 314 -29.67 -5.57 -11.66
CA THR A 314 -29.38 -4.85 -10.42
C THR A 314 -29.09 -5.86 -9.32
N ALA A 315 -27.95 -5.73 -8.65
CA ALA A 315 -27.63 -6.43 -7.43
C ALA A 315 -27.84 -5.49 -6.24
N THR A 316 -28.72 -5.88 -5.32
CA THR A 316 -29.05 -5.13 -4.11
C THR A 316 -28.56 -5.92 -2.90
N VAL A 317 -27.69 -5.31 -2.10
CA VAL A 317 -27.25 -5.84 -0.81
C VAL A 317 -27.78 -4.92 0.29
N ASN A 318 -28.42 -5.50 1.30
CA ASN A 318 -28.87 -4.78 2.48
C ASN A 318 -28.23 -5.36 3.73
N ALA A 319 -27.93 -4.52 4.71
CA ALA A 319 -27.44 -4.92 6.01
C ALA A 319 -27.90 -3.93 7.09
N VAL A 320 -27.70 -4.32 8.34
CA VAL A 320 -28.02 -3.53 9.53
C VAL A 320 -26.77 -3.35 10.37
N TYR A 321 -26.58 -2.18 10.96
CA TYR A 321 -25.53 -1.98 11.95
C TYR A 321 -26.08 -1.39 13.25
N ASN A 322 -25.91 -2.14 14.33
CA ASN A 322 -26.40 -1.77 15.66
C ASN A 322 -25.22 -1.27 16.50
N TYR A 323 -24.85 0.00 16.33
CA TYR A 323 -23.71 0.59 17.04
C TYR A 323 -23.97 0.75 18.54
N SER A 324 -25.19 1.15 18.91
CA SER A 324 -25.60 1.37 20.29
C SER A 324 -27.11 1.39 20.39
N SER A 325 -27.67 1.29 21.61
CA SER A 325 -29.13 1.33 21.80
C SER A 325 -29.80 2.58 21.24
N SER A 326 -29.06 3.68 21.05
CA SER A 326 -29.57 4.95 20.54
C SER A 326 -29.16 5.28 19.11
N ARG A 327 -28.43 4.40 18.42
CA ARG A 327 -27.94 4.60 17.04
C ARG A 327 -27.92 3.27 16.30
N ASN A 328 -28.90 3.10 15.42
CA ASN A 328 -29.00 1.96 14.52
C ASN A 328 -28.94 2.46 13.08
N TYR A 329 -28.37 1.65 12.20
CA TYR A 329 -28.12 2.03 10.82
C TYR A 329 -28.70 1.01 9.86
N MET A 330 -29.34 1.50 8.80
CA MET A 330 -29.60 0.70 7.60
C MET A 330 -28.50 0.96 6.58
N VAL A 331 -27.98 -0.12 6.01
CA VAL A 331 -26.90 -0.08 5.02
C VAL A 331 -27.41 -0.73 3.75
N SER A 332 -27.32 -0.05 2.62
CA SER A 332 -27.73 -0.60 1.32
C SER A 332 -26.71 -0.31 0.24
N LEU A 333 -26.55 -1.24 -0.68
CA LEU A 333 -25.76 -1.10 -1.90
C LEU A 333 -26.58 -1.61 -3.07
N ASP A 334 -26.89 -0.73 -4.02
CA ASP A 334 -27.50 -1.07 -5.30
C ASP A 334 -26.48 -0.91 -6.42
N VAL A 335 -26.20 -1.97 -7.19
CA VAL A 335 -25.29 -1.92 -8.33
C VAL A 335 -25.99 -2.36 -9.61
N VAL A 336 -25.92 -1.55 -10.65
CA VAL A 336 -26.43 -1.88 -11.99
C VAL A 336 -25.28 -2.32 -12.88
N ILE A 337 -25.34 -3.55 -13.37
CA ILE A 337 -24.26 -4.20 -14.12
C ILE A 337 -24.83 -4.72 -15.44
N ASP A 338 -24.07 -4.58 -16.53
CA ASP A 338 -24.44 -5.10 -17.84
C ASP A 338 -23.93 -6.53 -18.10
N GLY A 339 -24.33 -7.14 -19.22
CA GLY A 339 -23.93 -8.51 -19.56
C GLY A 339 -22.43 -8.72 -19.87
N ASP A 340 -21.63 -7.65 -19.93
CA ASP A 340 -20.17 -7.73 -20.08
C ASP A 340 -19.43 -7.42 -18.75
N ASN A 341 -20.15 -7.43 -17.62
CA ASN A 341 -19.66 -7.08 -16.28
C ASN A 341 -19.21 -5.62 -16.13
N PHE A 342 -19.70 -4.70 -16.97
CA PHE A 342 -19.44 -3.27 -16.79
C PHE A 342 -20.45 -2.69 -15.76
N VAL A 343 -19.92 -2.01 -14.75
CA VAL A 343 -20.74 -1.35 -13.71
C VAL A 343 -21.23 -0.02 -14.27
N LYS A 344 -22.53 0.06 -14.56
CA LYS A 344 -23.15 1.29 -15.05
C LYS A 344 -23.38 2.29 -13.92
N SER A 345 -23.80 1.82 -12.75
CA SER A 345 -23.95 2.68 -11.57
C SER A 345 -23.86 1.86 -10.29
N ALA A 346 -23.48 2.54 -9.21
CA ALA A 346 -23.53 1.99 -7.86
C ALA A 346 -23.99 3.08 -6.88
N ASP A 347 -24.97 2.76 -6.05
CA ASP A 347 -25.54 3.62 -5.04
C ASP A 347 -25.42 2.94 -3.68
N PHE A 348 -24.52 3.46 -2.84
CA PHE A 348 -24.33 3.01 -1.47
C PHE A 348 -24.95 4.02 -0.51
N SER A 349 -25.79 3.56 0.41
CA SER A 349 -26.44 4.39 1.43
C SER A 349 -26.19 3.84 2.83
N TYR A 350 -26.00 4.75 3.78
CA TYR A 350 -25.76 4.46 5.18
C TYR A 350 -26.55 5.45 6.04
N GLU A 351 -27.69 4.97 6.53
CA GLU A 351 -28.74 5.79 7.10
C GLU A 351 -28.87 5.54 8.59
N GLN A 352 -28.72 6.60 9.39
CA GLN A 352 -28.83 6.53 10.84
C GLN A 352 -30.25 6.81 11.32
N TYR A 353 -30.81 5.92 12.12
CA TYR A 353 -32.12 6.06 12.74
C TYR A 353 -32.03 6.27 14.26
N ALA A 354 -33.00 7.01 14.80
CA ALA A 354 -33.15 7.20 16.25
C ALA A 354 -33.76 5.95 16.90
N GLU A 355 -33.60 5.80 18.22
CA GLU A 355 -34.14 4.68 18.99
C GLU A 355 -35.66 4.54 18.86
N ASP A 356 -36.38 5.67 18.92
CA ASP A 356 -37.84 5.69 18.84
C ASP A 356 -38.39 5.31 17.46
N ASP A 357 -37.55 5.39 16.42
CA ASP A 357 -37.89 5.10 15.02
C ASP A 357 -37.43 3.69 14.58
N TRP A 358 -36.93 2.88 15.52
CA TRP A 358 -36.33 1.58 15.27
C TRP A 358 -37.12 0.42 15.91
N ASP A 359 -37.39 -0.62 15.13
CA ASP A 359 -37.91 -1.89 15.62
C ASP A 359 -36.75 -2.81 16.01
N SER A 360 -36.41 -2.81 17.31
CA SER A 360 -35.35 -3.66 17.86
C SER A 360 -35.66 -5.17 17.82
N GLU A 361 -36.91 -5.58 17.64
CA GLU A 361 -37.27 -7.01 17.53
C GLU A 361 -36.96 -7.55 16.13
N ASN A 362 -37.17 -6.71 15.11
CA ASN A 362 -36.99 -7.07 13.70
C ASN A 362 -35.75 -6.46 13.03
N ASN A 363 -34.97 -5.66 13.76
CA ASN A 363 -33.78 -4.95 13.25
C ASN A 363 -34.07 -4.11 12.00
N VAL A 364 -35.13 -3.31 12.03
CA VAL A 364 -35.53 -2.48 10.89
C VAL A 364 -36.10 -1.14 11.35
N ALA A 365 -35.97 -0.10 10.54
CA ALA A 365 -36.67 1.15 10.77
C ALA A 365 -38.19 0.99 10.52
N TYR A 366 -39.03 1.74 11.23
CA TYR A 366 -40.46 1.76 10.92
C TYR A 366 -40.72 2.41 9.56
N ASP A 367 -41.80 2.01 8.87
CA ASP A 367 -42.12 2.46 7.50
C ASP A 367 -42.21 3.99 7.33
N ASP A 368 -42.52 4.74 8.40
CA ASP A 368 -42.64 6.21 8.41
C ASP A 368 -41.45 6.92 9.07
N ALA A 369 -40.40 6.19 9.44
CA ALA A 369 -39.18 6.73 10.02
C ALA A 369 -38.37 7.55 8.99
N GLU A 370 -37.82 8.68 9.43
CA GLU A 370 -36.87 9.47 8.63
C GLU A 370 -35.45 9.35 9.20
N PRO A 371 -34.41 9.13 8.37
CA PRO A 371 -33.03 9.12 8.83
C PRO A 371 -32.63 10.44 9.50
N THR A 372 -31.93 10.32 10.63
CA THR A 372 -31.32 11.45 11.34
C THR A 372 -30.01 11.93 10.69
N ALA A 373 -29.34 11.06 9.95
CA ALA A 373 -28.17 11.35 9.14
C ALA A 373 -28.08 10.33 7.99
N VAL A 374 -27.60 10.77 6.84
CA VAL A 374 -27.37 9.92 5.67
C VAL A 374 -25.96 10.16 5.18
N GLN A 375 -25.24 9.08 4.95
CA GLN A 375 -24.00 9.10 4.18
C GLN A 375 -24.18 8.22 2.94
N SER A 376 -23.55 8.61 1.85
CA SER A 376 -23.73 7.92 0.57
C SER A 376 -22.50 7.97 -0.32
N ILE A 377 -22.41 6.98 -1.20
CA ILE A 377 -21.56 7.01 -2.39
C ILE A 377 -22.45 6.80 -3.62
N GLU A 378 -22.29 7.64 -4.63
CA GLU A 378 -22.94 7.50 -5.94
C GLU A 378 -21.86 7.41 -7.02
N ILE A 379 -21.92 6.35 -7.82
CA ILE A 379 -21.09 6.12 -9.00
C ILE A 379 -21.99 6.04 -10.21
N VAL A 380 -21.67 6.79 -11.26
CA VAL A 380 -22.32 6.68 -12.56
C VAL A 380 -21.25 6.56 -13.62
N GLN A 381 -21.36 5.56 -14.49
CA GLN A 381 -20.42 5.31 -15.57
C GLN A 381 -21.13 5.22 -16.92
N GLU A 382 -20.49 5.76 -17.94
CA GLU A 382 -20.97 5.76 -19.31
C GLU A 382 -20.03 4.90 -20.17
N ARG A 383 -20.60 3.82 -20.72
CA ARG A 383 -20.01 3.06 -21.82
C ARG A 383 -20.16 3.87 -23.13
N ASN A 384 -19.07 4.20 -23.82
CA ASN A 384 -19.13 4.90 -25.11
C ASN A 384 -17.78 4.85 -25.88
N TYR A 385 -17.74 5.35 -27.12
CA TYR A 385 -16.51 5.47 -27.89
C TYR A 385 -15.56 6.51 -27.29
N ARG A 386 -14.30 6.13 -27.07
CA ARG A 386 -13.28 7.05 -26.56
C ARG A 386 -12.75 7.95 -27.67
N HIS A 387 -12.73 9.25 -27.44
CA HIS A 387 -12.14 10.22 -28.36
C HIS A 387 -10.66 10.44 -28.03
N THR A 388 -9.92 11.10 -28.93
CA THR A 388 -8.52 11.44 -28.68
C THR A 388 -8.43 12.65 -27.77
N ALA A 389 -7.60 12.58 -26.72
CA ALA A 389 -7.36 13.74 -25.86
C ALA A 389 -6.62 14.84 -26.66
N ASN A 390 -7.03 16.09 -26.50
CA ASN A 390 -6.39 17.22 -27.17
C ASN A 390 -4.95 17.47 -26.70
N GLN A 391 -4.65 17.11 -25.44
CA GLN A 391 -3.33 17.28 -24.83
C GLN A 391 -3.07 16.11 -23.87
N LYS A 392 -1.80 15.72 -23.79
CA LYS A 392 -1.25 14.75 -22.85
C LYS A 392 -0.08 15.43 -22.14
N LEU A 393 0.16 15.12 -20.86
CA LEU A 393 1.28 15.67 -20.13
C LEU A 393 2.60 15.37 -20.85
N ASP A 394 3.42 16.41 -21.05
CA ASP A 394 4.77 16.24 -21.58
C ASP A 394 5.72 15.89 -20.42
N LEU A 395 5.96 14.58 -20.23
CA LEU A 395 6.81 14.07 -19.15
C LEU A 395 8.21 14.72 -19.13
N THR A 396 8.75 15.10 -20.29
CA THR A 396 10.09 15.70 -20.42
C THR A 396 10.22 17.06 -19.73
N GLN A 397 9.11 17.75 -19.49
CA GLN A 397 9.07 19.04 -18.81
C GLN A 397 8.99 18.89 -17.29
N HIS A 398 8.66 17.71 -16.79
CA HIS A 398 8.30 17.46 -15.38
C HIS A 398 9.23 16.49 -14.65
N VAL A 399 10.30 16.01 -15.31
CA VAL A 399 11.39 15.23 -14.71
C VAL A 399 12.58 16.09 -14.30
N MET A 400 13.36 15.62 -13.32
CA MET A 400 14.59 16.32 -12.91
C MET A 400 15.74 16.02 -13.87
N ASN A 401 16.15 17.02 -14.65
CA ASN A 401 17.31 16.90 -15.55
C ASN A 401 18.63 17.36 -14.91
N ASN A 402 18.58 18.30 -13.96
CA ASN A 402 19.77 18.81 -13.28
C ASN A 402 19.54 18.99 -11.79
N TYR A 403 19.89 17.97 -11.02
CA TYR A 403 19.63 17.88 -9.57
C TYR A 403 20.84 17.34 -8.82
N ASP A 404 21.04 17.78 -7.58
CA ASP A 404 21.98 17.15 -6.65
C ASP A 404 21.24 16.11 -5.80
N VAL A 405 21.93 15.00 -5.49
CA VAL A 405 21.42 13.97 -4.58
C VAL A 405 22.04 14.20 -3.21
N VAL A 406 21.21 14.57 -2.24
CA VAL A 406 21.60 14.63 -0.82
C VAL A 406 21.33 13.26 -0.23
N THR A 407 22.40 12.53 0.07
CA THR A 407 22.29 11.21 0.70
C THR A 407 22.28 11.37 2.22
N SER A 408 21.40 10.65 2.88
CA SER A 408 21.39 10.44 4.32
C SER A 408 21.47 8.95 4.60
N TYR A 409 21.91 8.58 5.79
CA TYR A 409 21.91 7.19 6.22
C TYR A 409 21.44 7.05 7.67
N GLN A 410 20.91 5.87 8.01
CA GLN A 410 20.46 5.55 9.36
C GLN A 410 20.96 4.16 9.75
N LEU A 411 21.70 4.07 10.84
CA LEU A 411 22.01 2.81 11.49
C LEU A 411 20.82 2.37 12.36
N THR A 412 20.58 1.06 12.46
CA THR A 412 19.52 0.50 13.32
C THR A 412 19.57 1.12 14.71
N GLY A 413 18.44 1.57 15.25
CA GLY A 413 18.39 2.17 16.60
C GLY A 413 19.07 3.54 16.76
N GLN A 414 19.55 4.15 15.68
CA GLN A 414 20.06 5.53 15.68
C GLN A 414 19.18 6.48 14.85
N SER A 415 19.40 7.78 15.02
CA SER A 415 18.78 8.82 14.19
C SER A 415 19.44 8.90 12.82
N THR A 416 18.68 9.30 11.80
CA THR A 416 19.20 9.58 10.46
C THR A 416 20.24 10.70 10.47
N VAL A 417 21.32 10.51 9.71
CA VAL A 417 22.43 11.45 9.54
C VAL A 417 22.56 11.81 8.06
N VAL A 418 22.68 13.12 7.75
CA VAL A 418 22.98 13.56 6.39
C VAL A 418 24.46 13.31 6.10
N ALA A 419 24.75 12.58 5.02
CA ALA A 419 26.12 12.26 4.62
C ALA A 419 26.91 13.55 4.32
N THR A 420 28.12 13.64 4.86
CA THR A 420 29.07 14.70 4.56
C THR A 420 30.14 14.14 3.63
N ASP A 421 30.50 14.89 2.58
CA ASP A 421 31.47 14.46 1.56
C ASP A 421 31.15 13.09 0.92
N ASN A 422 29.85 12.76 0.83
CA ASN A 422 29.35 11.48 0.31
C ASN A 422 29.88 10.24 1.06
N VAL A 423 30.20 10.40 2.35
CA VAL A 423 30.59 9.29 3.21
C VAL A 423 29.38 8.76 3.98
N VAL A 424 29.16 7.46 3.94
CA VAL A 424 28.11 6.72 4.63
C VAL A 424 28.72 5.58 5.45
N GLU A 425 27.98 5.03 6.40
CA GLU A 425 28.45 3.91 7.21
C GLU A 425 27.86 2.58 6.75
N ASN A 426 28.68 1.53 6.79
CA ASN A 426 28.26 0.16 6.49
C ASN A 426 27.10 -0.28 7.40
N SER A 427 26.17 -1.09 6.86
CA SER A 427 24.88 -1.44 7.47
C SER A 427 23.91 -0.27 7.65
N GLY A 428 24.24 0.91 7.11
CA GLY A 428 23.33 2.05 7.10
C GLY A 428 22.23 1.87 6.04
N ARG A 429 20.99 2.16 6.44
CA ARG A 429 19.88 2.38 5.53
C ARG A 429 20.02 3.75 4.86
N LEU A 430 20.05 3.82 3.54
CA LEU A 430 20.17 5.04 2.78
C LEU A 430 18.80 5.71 2.56
N THR A 431 18.80 7.04 2.53
CA THR A 431 17.65 7.85 2.14
C THR A 431 18.13 9.02 1.29
N PHE A 432 17.34 9.43 0.30
CA PHE A 432 17.76 10.42 -0.67
C PHE A 432 16.81 11.61 -0.66
N ALA A 433 17.36 12.81 -0.83
CA ALA A 433 16.60 14.01 -1.12
C ALA A 433 17.20 14.70 -2.34
N TYR A 434 16.35 15.17 -3.24
CA TYR A 434 16.77 15.74 -4.51
C TYR A 434 16.67 17.26 -4.48
N ARG A 435 17.76 17.94 -4.86
CA ARG A 435 17.79 19.40 -4.95
C ARG A 435 17.98 19.82 -6.38
N GLN A 436 16.95 20.40 -6.96
CA GLN A 436 17.04 20.97 -8.30
C GLN A 436 17.90 22.22 -8.33
N THR A 437 18.48 22.45 -9.50
CA THR A 437 19.36 23.61 -9.74
C THR A 437 18.76 24.63 -10.70
N ASP A 438 17.68 24.30 -11.41
CA ASP A 438 17.10 25.11 -12.49
C ASP A 438 15.68 25.67 -12.22
N ASN A 439 15.13 25.50 -11.01
CA ASN A 439 13.84 26.03 -10.55
C ASN A 439 12.64 25.72 -11.47
N LYS A 440 12.69 24.62 -12.23
CA LYS A 440 11.56 24.19 -13.05
C LYS A 440 10.52 23.45 -12.21
N PRO A 441 9.22 23.54 -12.55
CA PRO A 441 8.21 22.71 -11.91
C PRO A 441 8.45 21.24 -12.27
N VAL A 442 8.59 20.40 -11.25
CA VAL A 442 8.83 18.95 -11.41
C VAL A 442 7.75 18.21 -10.65
N MET A 443 7.28 17.14 -11.25
CA MET A 443 6.28 16.24 -10.66
C MET A 443 6.90 14.88 -10.31
N PHE A 444 7.95 14.47 -11.04
CA PHE A 444 8.56 13.15 -10.90
C PHE A 444 9.95 13.26 -10.29
N GLU A 445 10.13 12.60 -9.14
CA GLU A 445 11.43 12.50 -8.50
C GLU A 445 12.27 11.37 -9.10
N PRO A 446 13.60 11.51 -9.14
CA PRO A 446 14.48 10.43 -9.54
C PRO A 446 14.33 9.19 -8.67
N THR A 447 14.53 8.03 -9.26
CA THR A 447 14.48 6.74 -8.55
C THR A 447 15.83 6.05 -8.56
N LEU A 448 16.24 5.49 -7.42
CA LEU A 448 17.43 4.65 -7.35
C LEU A 448 17.15 3.33 -8.05
N VAL A 449 17.92 3.01 -9.09
CA VAL A 449 17.77 1.74 -9.85
C VAL A 449 18.83 0.71 -9.51
N GLY A 450 19.87 1.11 -8.76
CA GLY A 450 20.89 0.19 -8.29
C GLY A 450 22.24 0.84 -8.00
N ALA A 451 23.25 0.00 -7.86
CA ALA A 451 24.65 0.39 -7.80
C ALA A 451 25.42 -0.21 -8.98
N LYS A 452 26.47 0.49 -9.42
CA LYS A 452 27.35 0.04 -10.50
C LYS A 452 28.23 -1.14 -10.08
N GLU A 453 28.59 -1.20 -8.81
CA GLU A 453 29.38 -2.26 -8.20
C GLU A 453 28.47 -3.28 -7.50
N ASP A 454 28.58 -4.54 -7.89
CA ASP A 454 27.73 -5.63 -7.38
C ASP A 454 27.89 -5.83 -5.86
N GLY A 455 26.75 -6.02 -5.19
CA GLY A 455 26.68 -6.41 -3.78
C GLY A 455 26.96 -5.31 -2.76
N PHE A 456 27.18 -4.05 -3.20
CA PHE A 456 27.36 -2.91 -2.30
C PHE A 456 26.07 -2.49 -1.61
N ILE A 457 24.94 -2.60 -2.31
CA ILE A 457 23.62 -2.31 -1.76
C ILE A 457 22.69 -3.51 -1.89
N THR A 458 21.73 -3.59 -0.98
CA THR A 458 20.57 -4.50 -1.08
C THR A 458 19.31 -3.67 -0.98
N PHE A 459 18.31 -4.00 -1.80
CA PHE A 459 16.95 -3.52 -1.65
C PHE A 459 16.20 -4.52 -0.77
N ASP A 460 15.63 -4.03 0.33
CA ASP A 460 14.71 -4.75 1.20
C ASP A 460 13.41 -3.94 1.22
N GLU A 461 12.42 -4.38 0.45
CA GLU A 461 11.22 -3.59 0.14
C GLU A 461 11.59 -2.20 -0.43
N ASP A 462 11.17 -1.12 0.23
CA ASP A 462 11.50 0.27 -0.12
C ASP A 462 12.83 0.76 0.47
N ASP A 463 13.45 -0.03 1.34
CA ASP A 463 14.66 0.35 2.06
C ASP A 463 15.93 -0.13 1.35
N VAL A 464 16.95 0.73 1.33
CA VAL A 464 18.23 0.44 0.66
C VAL A 464 19.33 0.37 1.71
N TYR A 465 20.02 -0.75 1.82
CA TYR A 465 21.08 -0.95 2.82
C TYR A 465 22.45 -1.06 2.17
N VAL A 466 23.47 -0.47 2.81
CA VAL A 466 24.88 -0.65 2.44
C VAL A 466 25.44 -1.89 3.12
N ASN A 467 26.13 -2.75 2.37
CA ASN A 467 26.60 -4.05 2.87
C ASN A 467 28.12 -4.17 3.02
N GLN A 468 28.88 -3.26 2.41
CA GLN A 468 30.33 -3.38 2.30
C GLN A 468 31.02 -2.04 2.51
N GLU A 469 32.28 -2.08 2.92
CA GLU A 469 33.17 -0.91 2.99
C GLU A 469 33.83 -0.66 1.64
N GLY A 470 34.09 0.61 1.32
CA GLY A 470 34.75 1.03 0.07
C GLY A 470 33.96 2.05 -0.73
N THR A 471 34.49 2.42 -1.90
CA THR A 471 33.85 3.35 -2.83
C THR A 471 32.91 2.61 -3.77
N PHE A 472 31.71 3.15 -3.96
CA PHE A 472 30.70 2.62 -4.87
C PHE A 472 29.90 3.76 -5.51
N THR A 473 29.16 3.45 -6.57
CA THR A 473 28.42 4.42 -7.37
C THR A 473 26.96 4.01 -7.48
N LEU A 474 26.09 4.86 -6.95
CA LEU A 474 24.64 4.73 -7.09
C LEU A 474 24.17 5.24 -8.45
N LEU A 475 23.15 4.60 -9.00
CA LEU A 475 22.54 4.91 -10.29
C LEU A 475 21.11 5.40 -10.07
N PHE A 476 20.84 6.67 -10.40
CA PHE A 476 19.52 7.28 -10.29
C PHE A 476 18.95 7.52 -11.68
N ASP A 477 17.78 6.95 -11.97
CA ASP A 477 17.01 7.25 -13.18
C ASP A 477 16.12 8.48 -12.92
N ASN A 478 16.14 9.46 -13.82
CA ASN A 478 15.26 10.63 -13.73
C ASN A 478 13.79 10.34 -14.09
N GLY A 479 13.49 9.11 -14.50
CA GLY A 479 12.18 8.63 -14.96
C GLY A 479 12.16 8.34 -16.46
N LEU A 480 12.96 9.03 -17.27
CA LEU A 480 13.02 8.84 -18.72
C LEU A 480 14.19 7.96 -19.18
N GLY A 481 14.81 7.23 -18.25
CA GLY A 481 15.97 6.37 -18.53
C GLY A 481 17.30 7.11 -18.54
N GLU A 482 17.33 8.41 -18.23
CA GLU A 482 18.60 9.14 -18.09
C GLU A 482 19.19 8.88 -16.70
N ILE A 483 20.36 8.22 -16.68
CA ILE A 483 21.01 7.80 -15.44
C ILE A 483 22.01 8.85 -14.95
N LYS A 484 21.81 9.32 -13.71
CA LYS A 484 22.81 10.07 -12.94
C LYS A 484 23.60 9.12 -12.03
N GLU A 485 24.93 9.18 -12.16
CA GLU A 485 25.86 8.46 -11.29
C GLU A 485 26.23 9.31 -10.06
N VAL A 486 26.14 8.74 -8.86
CA VAL A 486 26.54 9.38 -7.59
C VAL A 486 27.50 8.48 -6.83
N SER A 487 28.77 8.90 -6.74
CA SER A 487 29.79 8.14 -5.99
C SER A 487 29.72 8.43 -4.49
N LEU A 488 29.69 7.37 -3.70
CA LEU A 488 29.73 7.35 -2.24
C LEU A 488 30.94 6.56 -1.74
N THR A 489 31.31 6.77 -0.48
CA THR A 489 32.29 5.94 0.22
C THR A 489 31.67 5.40 1.50
N SER A 490 31.57 4.08 1.60
CA SER A 490 31.16 3.36 2.81
C SER A 490 32.35 3.12 3.73
N VAL A 491 32.20 3.43 5.01
CA VAL A 491 33.22 3.22 6.05
C VAL A 491 32.67 2.36 7.19
N GLN A 492 33.57 1.73 7.95
CA GLN A 492 33.20 0.96 9.14
C GLN A 492 32.58 1.88 10.21
N PRO A 493 31.34 1.61 10.67
CA PRO A 493 30.73 2.37 11.76
C PRO A 493 31.41 2.11 13.11
N ALA A 494 31.31 3.09 14.00
CA ALA A 494 31.71 2.93 15.39
C ALA A 494 30.68 2.10 16.20
N PRO A 495 31.12 1.20 17.11
CA PRO A 495 30.23 0.54 18.07
C PRO A 495 29.47 1.54 18.95
N TYR A 496 28.17 1.32 19.15
CA TYR A 496 27.35 2.11 20.09
C TYR A 496 26.54 1.28 21.08
N SER A 497 26.36 -0.02 20.85
CA SER A 497 25.69 -0.94 21.77
C SER A 497 26.35 -2.30 21.77
N ILE A 498 26.24 -3.03 22.88
CA ILE A 498 26.73 -4.40 23.02
C ILE A 498 25.75 -5.20 23.86
N THR A 499 25.48 -6.42 23.44
CA THR A 499 24.67 -7.38 24.18
C THR A 499 25.49 -8.65 24.41
N ALA A 500 25.19 -9.32 25.51
CA ALA A 500 25.85 -10.56 25.90
C ALA A 500 24.77 -11.54 26.38
N THR A 501 24.76 -12.76 25.83
CA THR A 501 23.72 -13.77 26.08
C THR A 501 24.34 -15.14 26.33
N LEU A 502 23.78 -15.87 27.30
CA LEU A 502 24.23 -17.20 27.71
C LEU A 502 23.01 -18.14 27.83
N PRO A 503 23.11 -19.40 27.38
CA PRO A 503 22.11 -20.44 27.67
C PRO A 503 22.06 -20.77 29.18
N GLY A 504 21.01 -20.30 29.86
CA GLY A 504 20.85 -20.49 31.31
C GLY A 504 21.78 -19.60 32.14
N ASN A 505 21.71 -19.73 33.47
CA ASN A 505 22.50 -18.93 34.41
C ASN A 505 23.45 -19.77 35.29
N ILE A 506 23.53 -21.10 35.07
CA ILE A 506 24.40 -22.01 35.83
C ILE A 506 25.46 -22.61 34.90
N VAL A 507 26.71 -22.66 35.37
CA VAL A 507 27.80 -23.41 34.73
C VAL A 507 28.37 -24.38 35.75
N TYR A 508 28.27 -25.67 35.50
CA TYR A 508 28.80 -26.65 36.45
C TYR A 508 30.34 -26.75 36.38
N ASN A 509 30.98 -27.08 37.49
CA ASN A 509 32.43 -27.26 37.56
C ASN A 509 32.91 -28.32 36.55
N GLY A 510 33.90 -27.96 35.74
CA GLY A 510 34.45 -28.79 34.69
C GLY A 510 33.65 -28.78 33.39
N GLU A 511 32.41 -28.29 33.40
CA GLU A 511 31.54 -28.17 32.22
C GLU A 511 31.69 -26.81 31.54
N THR A 512 31.30 -26.75 30.26
CA THR A 512 31.39 -25.54 29.45
C THR A 512 30.03 -24.94 29.11
N ASN A 513 29.97 -23.62 29.02
CA ASN A 513 28.85 -22.87 28.47
C ASN A 513 29.36 -21.82 27.47
N ILE A 514 28.52 -21.38 26.52
CA ILE A 514 28.92 -20.47 25.45
C ILE A 514 28.23 -19.12 25.65
N LEU A 515 29.05 -18.08 25.87
CA LEU A 515 28.62 -16.69 25.89
C LEU A 515 28.68 -16.13 24.47
N THR A 516 27.56 -15.63 23.97
CA THR A 516 27.50 -14.94 22.67
C THR A 516 27.46 -13.43 22.90
N VAL A 517 28.35 -12.71 22.22
CA VAL A 517 28.43 -11.25 22.27
C VAL A 517 28.07 -10.70 20.90
N ALA A 518 27.20 -9.70 20.86
CA ALA A 518 26.84 -9.00 19.63
C ALA A 518 27.02 -7.49 19.81
N ILE A 519 27.66 -6.84 18.85
CA ILE A 519 27.91 -5.40 18.84
C ILE A 519 27.05 -4.75 17.75
N SER A 520 26.42 -3.62 18.08
CA SER A 520 25.63 -2.85 17.12
C SER A 520 26.35 -1.55 16.71
N PRO A 521 26.23 -1.16 15.42
CA PRO A 521 25.53 -1.88 14.35
C PRO A 521 26.31 -3.13 13.88
N ALA A 522 25.66 -4.01 13.10
CA ALA A 522 26.29 -5.25 12.62
C ALA A 522 27.57 -5.02 11.79
N GLY A 523 27.62 -3.91 11.03
CA GLY A 523 28.80 -3.52 10.26
C GLY A 523 29.98 -2.99 11.09
N ALA A 524 29.82 -2.77 12.39
CA ALA A 524 30.92 -2.34 13.26
C ALA A 524 31.86 -3.51 13.59
N ASP A 525 33.06 -3.20 14.10
CA ASP A 525 33.99 -4.22 14.60
C ASP A 525 33.35 -5.02 15.74
N GLN A 526 33.16 -6.32 15.50
CA GLN A 526 32.51 -7.25 16.42
C GLN A 526 33.43 -7.78 17.53
N SER A 527 34.69 -7.31 17.59
CA SER A 527 35.65 -7.78 18.58
C SER A 527 35.33 -7.24 19.99
N ALA A 528 35.27 -8.14 20.96
CA ALA A 528 34.97 -7.84 22.36
C ALA A 528 36.00 -8.43 23.32
N THR A 529 36.10 -7.84 24.50
CA THR A 529 36.82 -8.41 25.64
C THR A 529 35.83 -8.86 26.70
N VAL A 530 36.03 -10.07 27.23
CA VAL A 530 35.26 -10.61 28.36
C VAL A 530 36.22 -10.85 29.51
N THR A 531 35.96 -10.19 30.63
CA THR A 531 36.80 -10.27 31.83
C THR A 531 35.97 -10.54 33.07
N LYS A 532 36.48 -11.36 33.98
CA LYS A 532 35.84 -11.61 35.27
C LYS A 532 35.95 -10.36 36.16
N ASN A 533 34.83 -9.93 36.74
CA ASN A 533 34.79 -8.85 37.71
C ASN A 533 35.40 -9.30 39.06
N GLU A 534 36.13 -8.39 39.72
CA GLU A 534 36.77 -8.64 41.01
C GLU A 534 35.78 -8.97 42.14
N SER A 535 34.51 -8.57 42.03
CA SER A 535 33.48 -8.88 43.03
C SER A 535 32.98 -10.33 42.99
N SER A 536 33.41 -11.12 42.01
CA SER A 536 32.98 -12.52 41.84
C SER A 536 33.44 -13.39 43.00
N THR A 537 32.56 -14.26 43.50
CA THR A 537 32.87 -15.25 44.55
C THR A 537 33.24 -16.62 43.97
N GLY A 538 32.88 -16.89 42.72
CA GLY A 538 33.27 -18.08 41.96
C GLY A 538 34.40 -17.83 40.95
N ASP A 539 34.66 -18.82 40.10
CA ASP A 539 35.65 -18.71 39.02
C ASP A 539 35.28 -19.49 37.76
N VAL A 540 35.66 -18.93 36.61
CA VAL A 540 35.55 -19.56 35.29
C VAL A 540 36.80 -19.29 34.46
N THR A 541 37.19 -20.22 33.57
CA THR A 541 38.12 -19.91 32.48
C THR A 541 37.37 -19.38 31.28
N ILE A 542 37.93 -18.36 30.61
CA ILE A 542 37.34 -17.70 29.45
C ILE A 542 38.26 -17.94 28.25
N GLN A 543 37.72 -18.52 27.18
CA GLN A 543 38.42 -18.68 25.90
C GLN A 543 37.65 -17.93 24.81
N ASP A 544 38.32 -17.00 24.14
CA ASP A 544 37.81 -16.30 22.96
C ASP A 544 37.90 -17.23 21.73
N ASN A 545 36.77 -17.42 21.05
CA ASN A 545 36.67 -18.27 19.87
C ASN A 545 36.89 -17.49 18.55
N GLN A 546 37.07 -16.17 18.60
CA GLN A 546 37.29 -15.27 17.45
C GLN A 546 36.11 -15.16 16.47
N ASP A 547 34.90 -15.47 16.93
CA ASP A 547 33.66 -15.43 16.14
C ASP A 547 32.52 -14.69 16.87
N GLY A 548 32.85 -13.89 17.89
CA GLY A 548 31.88 -13.24 18.77
C GLY A 548 31.39 -14.13 19.92
N THR A 549 31.87 -15.37 20.02
CA THR A 549 31.55 -16.26 21.14
C THR A 549 32.74 -16.51 22.07
N PHE A 550 32.43 -16.76 23.35
CA PHE A 550 33.39 -17.07 24.39
C PHE A 550 33.00 -18.36 25.11
N THR A 551 33.93 -19.31 25.15
CA THR A 551 33.75 -20.56 25.90
C THR A 551 34.08 -20.31 27.37
N LEU A 552 33.11 -20.50 28.25
CA LEU A 552 33.25 -20.39 29.70
C LEU A 552 33.33 -21.80 30.31
N THR A 553 34.32 -22.09 31.15
CA THR A 553 34.42 -23.36 31.90
C THR A 553 34.34 -23.11 33.39
N GLY A 554 33.44 -23.80 34.10
CA GLY A 554 33.29 -23.68 35.55
C GLY A 554 34.52 -24.20 36.29
N VAL A 555 35.04 -23.43 37.25
CA VAL A 555 36.24 -23.81 38.04
C VAL A 555 35.98 -23.82 39.54
N THR A 556 35.41 -22.74 40.09
CA THR A 556 35.16 -22.59 41.52
C THR A 556 33.74 -22.14 41.78
N ASN A 557 33.07 -22.82 42.71
CA ASN A 557 31.69 -22.49 43.07
C ASN A 557 31.53 -21.05 43.55
N GLY A 558 30.42 -20.43 43.16
CA GLY A 558 30.06 -19.08 43.57
C GLY A 558 29.46 -18.28 42.43
N SER A 559 29.09 -17.03 42.72
CA SER A 559 28.58 -16.11 41.72
C SER A 559 29.75 -15.49 40.94
N VAL A 560 29.65 -15.46 39.61
CA VAL A 560 30.65 -14.88 38.71
C VAL A 560 29.99 -13.81 37.86
N THR A 561 30.46 -12.58 37.96
CA THR A 561 30.05 -11.49 37.08
C THR A 561 31.14 -11.29 36.01
N LEU A 562 30.73 -11.31 34.75
CA LEU A 562 31.58 -11.08 33.59
C LEU A 562 31.28 -9.69 33.02
N ASP A 563 32.31 -8.87 32.92
CA ASP A 563 32.26 -7.58 32.23
C ASP A 563 32.62 -7.80 30.75
N VAL A 564 31.75 -7.34 29.86
CA VAL A 564 31.87 -7.49 28.41
C VAL A 564 31.96 -6.10 27.81
N ALA A 565 33.00 -5.82 27.03
CA ALA A 565 33.21 -4.51 26.41
C ALA A 565 33.71 -4.63 24.98
N SER A 566 33.36 -3.69 24.11
CA SER A 566 33.96 -3.58 22.78
C SER A 566 35.46 -3.25 22.88
N ILE A 567 36.28 -3.89 22.04
CA ILE A 567 37.72 -3.59 21.95
C ILE A 567 37.94 -2.18 21.38
N VAL A 568 37.17 -1.81 20.36
CA VAL A 568 37.31 -0.55 19.63
C VAL A 568 36.77 0.62 20.45
N ASN A 569 35.66 0.42 21.17
CA ASN A 569 35.08 1.43 22.07
C ASN A 569 34.73 0.85 23.46
N PRO A 570 35.67 0.84 24.42
CA PRO A 570 35.46 0.26 25.76
C PRO A 570 34.38 0.93 26.62
N GLU A 571 33.86 2.10 26.22
CA GLU A 571 32.71 2.71 26.88
C GLU A 571 31.40 1.94 26.61
N ILE A 572 31.35 1.22 25.48
CA ILE A 572 30.26 0.32 25.13
C ILE A 572 30.51 -1.02 25.81
N LYS A 573 29.78 -1.24 26.91
CA LYS A 573 29.94 -2.40 27.78
C LYS A 573 28.64 -2.83 28.43
N THR A 574 28.60 -4.10 28.81
CA THR A 574 27.52 -4.71 29.59
C THR A 574 28.12 -5.70 30.59
N SER A 575 27.31 -6.24 31.48
CA SER A 575 27.72 -7.31 32.39
C SER A 575 26.66 -8.39 32.52
N ILE A 576 27.12 -9.61 32.71
CA ILE A 576 26.26 -10.78 32.95
C ILE A 576 26.73 -11.49 34.21
N THR A 577 25.80 -12.03 35.00
CA THR A 577 26.11 -12.78 36.21
C THR A 577 25.64 -14.22 36.07
N ILE A 578 26.51 -15.15 36.39
CA ILE A 578 26.28 -16.60 36.36
C ILE A 578 26.59 -17.23 37.72
N SER A 579 26.01 -18.39 38.00
CA SER A 579 26.35 -19.23 39.15
C SER A 579 27.24 -20.38 38.71
N VAL A 580 28.36 -20.58 39.38
CA VAL A 580 29.19 -21.78 39.22
C VAL A 580 28.87 -22.74 40.35
N GLU A 581 28.52 -23.97 40.02
CA GLU A 581 28.05 -24.97 40.97
C GLU A 581 28.71 -26.33 40.71
N ASN A 582 28.69 -27.23 41.70
CA ASN A 582 29.07 -28.61 41.43
C ASN A 582 27.96 -29.29 40.64
N VAL A 583 28.34 -30.18 39.72
CA VAL A 583 27.37 -31.11 39.13
C VAL A 583 26.69 -31.85 40.29
N PRO A 584 25.34 -31.89 40.36
CA PRO A 584 24.64 -32.63 41.40
C PRO A 584 25.05 -34.11 41.37
N ASN A 585 25.28 -34.73 42.54
CA ASN A 585 25.63 -36.14 42.59
C ASN A 585 24.36 -37.01 42.57
N ARG A 586 24.18 -37.77 41.49
CA ARG A 586 23.03 -38.68 41.29
C ARG A 586 22.86 -39.68 42.44
N GLU A 587 23.94 -40.26 42.94
CA GLU A 587 23.88 -41.22 44.06
C GLU A 587 23.44 -40.54 45.35
N ASN A 588 23.93 -39.33 45.62
CA ASN A 588 23.51 -38.55 46.80
C ASN A 588 22.04 -38.14 46.71
N ILE A 589 21.56 -37.72 45.54
CA ILE A 589 20.13 -37.41 45.33
C ILE A 589 19.27 -38.66 45.56
N ILE A 590 19.62 -39.79 44.95
CA ILE A 590 18.87 -41.06 45.16
C ILE A 590 18.90 -41.46 46.64
N SER A 591 20.05 -41.32 47.31
CA SER A 591 20.17 -41.58 48.74
C SER A 591 19.27 -40.64 49.56
N PHE A 592 19.27 -39.35 49.27
CA PHE A 592 18.42 -38.35 49.92
C PHE A 592 16.93 -38.69 49.76
N LEU A 593 16.49 -38.97 48.53
CA LEU A 593 15.10 -39.30 48.23
C LEU A 593 14.64 -40.56 48.97
N THR A 594 15.48 -41.61 49.02
CA THR A 594 15.03 -42.96 49.42
C THR A 594 15.25 -43.31 50.89
N THR A 595 16.09 -42.58 51.62
CA THR A 595 16.52 -42.99 52.98
C THR A 595 15.51 -42.64 54.07
N THR A 596 14.92 -41.45 54.02
CA THR A 596 13.95 -40.98 55.04
C THR A 596 12.68 -40.46 54.39
N THR A 597 11.70 -40.08 55.21
CA THR A 597 10.53 -39.36 54.71
C THR A 597 10.92 -37.91 54.46
N LEU A 598 10.45 -37.32 53.37
CA LEU A 598 10.63 -35.90 53.09
C LEU A 598 9.42 -35.13 53.61
N HIS A 599 9.66 -34.00 54.26
CA HIS A 599 8.65 -33.17 54.91
C HIS A 599 8.80 -31.69 54.53
N GLY A 600 7.67 -31.03 54.32
CA GLY A 600 7.58 -29.58 54.16
C GLY A 600 6.24 -29.06 54.66
N GLU A 601 6.22 -27.84 55.18
CA GLU A 601 5.01 -27.18 55.66
C GLU A 601 4.67 -25.98 54.77
N VAL A 602 3.39 -25.83 54.46
CA VAL A 602 2.89 -24.65 53.76
C VAL A 602 1.86 -23.97 54.65
N SER A 603 2.11 -22.71 55.00
CA SER A 603 1.23 -21.96 55.90
C SER A 603 -0.19 -21.90 55.34
N GLY A 604 -1.16 -22.41 56.11
CA GLY A 604 -2.56 -22.48 55.71
C GLY A 604 -2.95 -23.67 54.82
N TRP A 605 -2.01 -24.57 54.49
CA TRP A 605 -2.25 -25.72 53.59
C TRP A 605 -1.72 -27.06 54.14
N GLY A 606 -1.14 -27.07 55.35
CA GLY A 606 -0.79 -28.27 56.09
C GLY A 606 0.66 -28.71 55.94
N SER A 607 0.95 -29.88 56.51
CA SER A 607 2.25 -30.56 56.47
C SER A 607 2.21 -31.67 55.42
N HIS A 608 3.19 -31.67 54.52
CA HIS A 608 3.30 -32.58 53.40
C HIS A 608 4.39 -33.62 53.66
N TYR A 609 4.08 -34.90 53.45
CA TYR A 609 5.01 -36.00 53.67
C TYR A 609 5.12 -36.89 52.45
N VAL A 610 6.35 -37.13 51.98
CA VAL A 610 6.63 -37.96 50.81
C VAL A 610 7.68 -39.02 51.13
N ASN A 611 7.40 -40.27 50.75
CA ASN A 611 8.38 -41.34 50.74
C ASN A 611 8.71 -41.71 49.30
N PHE A 612 10.00 -41.75 48.96
CA PHE A 612 10.48 -42.47 47.78
C PHE A 612 11.11 -43.80 48.22
N ASN A 613 10.90 -44.86 47.46
CA ASN A 613 11.49 -46.18 47.69
C ASN A 613 12.46 -46.52 46.59
N SER A 614 13.48 -47.32 46.94
CA SER A 614 14.55 -47.74 46.03
C SER A 614 14.08 -48.71 44.93
N ASP A 615 12.87 -49.27 45.04
CA ASP A 615 12.23 -50.09 44.02
C ASP A 615 11.46 -49.27 42.97
N GLY A 616 11.53 -47.93 43.05
CA GLY A 616 10.82 -47.01 42.16
C GLY A 616 9.39 -46.71 42.59
N SER A 617 8.92 -47.23 43.73
CA SER A 617 7.62 -46.84 44.31
C SER A 617 7.74 -45.60 45.20
N GLY A 618 6.61 -44.92 45.45
CA GLY A 618 6.53 -43.76 46.32
C GLY A 618 5.13 -43.55 46.90
N GLN A 619 5.06 -42.76 47.96
CA GLN A 619 3.83 -42.43 48.68
C GLN A 619 3.84 -40.97 49.11
N TYR A 620 2.69 -40.29 48.95
CA TYR A 620 2.48 -38.91 49.37
C TYR A 620 1.23 -38.81 50.24
N VAL A 621 1.30 -38.02 51.32
CA VAL A 621 0.15 -37.66 52.15
C VAL A 621 0.27 -36.22 52.65
N CYS A 622 -0.87 -35.53 52.72
CA CYS A 622 -0.99 -34.22 53.37
C CYS A 622 -1.68 -34.35 54.73
N TYR A 623 -1.25 -33.56 55.70
CA TYR A 623 -1.84 -33.42 57.02
C TYR A 623 -2.29 -31.97 57.24
N GLU A 624 -3.60 -31.73 57.18
CA GLU A 624 -4.23 -30.43 57.40
C GLU A 624 -5.30 -30.57 58.48
N GLY A 625 -4.91 -30.45 59.75
CA GLY A 625 -5.78 -30.70 60.92
C GLY A 625 -6.16 -32.18 61.14
N SER A 626 -6.17 -32.99 60.09
CA SER A 626 -6.27 -34.46 60.11
C SER A 626 -5.49 -35.06 58.93
N LYS A 627 -5.18 -36.36 59.03
CA LYS A 627 -4.42 -37.10 58.01
C LYS A 627 -5.28 -37.36 56.77
N GLY A 628 -4.81 -36.92 55.60
CA GLY A 628 -5.42 -37.20 54.30
C GLY A 628 -5.18 -38.63 53.81
N GLU A 629 -5.62 -38.93 52.58
CA GLU A 629 -5.45 -40.25 51.98
C GLU A 629 -4.04 -40.40 51.37
N VAL A 630 -3.45 -41.58 51.49
CA VAL A 630 -2.13 -41.84 50.92
C VAL A 630 -2.26 -42.04 49.42
N VAL A 631 -1.59 -41.19 48.63
CA VAL A 631 -1.47 -41.30 47.18
C VAL A 631 -0.21 -42.09 46.86
N ALA A 632 -0.36 -43.22 46.16
CA ALA A 632 0.77 -44.03 45.70
C ALA A 632 1.21 -43.63 44.29
N PHE A 633 2.51 -43.58 44.05
CA PHE A 633 3.08 -43.27 42.74
C PHE A 633 4.31 -44.15 42.47
N THR A 634 4.75 -44.18 41.21
CA THR A 634 6.06 -44.68 40.80
C THR A 634 6.92 -43.52 40.29
N TRP A 635 8.24 -43.64 40.36
CA TRP A 635 9.15 -42.55 40.02
C TRP A 635 10.49 -43.00 39.43
N GLU A 636 11.11 -42.13 38.64
CA GLU A 636 12.48 -42.24 38.14
C GLU A 636 13.19 -40.87 38.17
N LEU A 637 14.51 -40.86 38.39
CA LEU A 637 15.35 -39.66 38.26
C LEU A 637 16.04 -39.66 36.90
N THR A 638 15.77 -38.67 36.05
CA THR A 638 16.35 -38.56 34.71
C THR A 638 17.84 -38.15 34.75
N GLU A 639 18.55 -38.24 33.62
CA GLU A 639 19.94 -37.74 33.52
C GLU A 639 20.05 -36.23 33.72
N ALA A 640 18.97 -35.48 33.49
CA ALA A 640 18.86 -34.04 33.74
C ALA A 640 18.45 -33.70 35.19
N PHE A 641 18.48 -34.67 36.11
CA PHE A 641 18.07 -34.53 37.51
C PHE A 641 16.61 -34.10 37.72
N GLN A 642 15.70 -34.51 36.83
CA GLN A 642 14.26 -34.33 36.98
C GLN A 642 13.60 -35.61 37.50
N ILE A 643 12.54 -35.50 38.31
CA ILE A 643 11.77 -36.66 38.76
C ILE A 643 10.55 -36.82 37.86
N GLU A 644 10.49 -37.92 37.13
CA GLU A 644 9.29 -38.34 36.41
C GLU A 644 8.45 -39.22 37.32
N ILE A 645 7.13 -39.01 37.36
CA ILE A 645 6.21 -39.82 38.16
C ILE A 645 5.07 -40.41 37.34
N THR A 646 4.56 -41.56 37.77
CA THR A 646 3.30 -42.14 37.30
C THR A 646 2.44 -42.49 38.50
N VAL A 647 1.18 -42.03 38.52
CA VAL A 647 0.26 -42.22 39.65
C VAL A 647 -0.78 -43.28 39.30
N ASP A 648 -0.99 -44.25 40.19
CA ASP A 648 -2.00 -45.31 39.99
C ASP A 648 -3.39 -44.78 40.39
N GLY A 649 -4.17 -44.29 39.42
CA GLY A 649 -5.48 -43.66 39.61
C GLY A 649 -5.44 -42.15 39.36
N ASP A 650 -6.45 -41.39 39.84
CA ASP A 650 -6.56 -39.95 39.53
C ASP A 650 -5.53 -39.08 40.29
N GLY A 651 -4.71 -39.66 41.19
CA GLY A 651 -3.78 -38.91 42.05
C GLY A 651 -4.46 -37.97 43.05
N VAL A 652 -5.77 -38.13 43.22
CA VAL A 652 -6.64 -37.31 44.07
C VAL A 652 -6.84 -38.02 45.41
N SER A 653 -6.48 -37.32 46.50
CA SER A 653 -7.18 -37.47 47.77
C SER A 653 -8.32 -36.46 47.80
N GLY A 654 -9.39 -36.70 48.57
CA GLY A 654 -10.59 -35.84 48.60
C GLY A 654 -10.39 -34.30 48.75
N TYR A 655 -9.17 -33.83 49.03
CA TYR A 655 -8.80 -32.41 49.16
C TYR A 655 -7.57 -31.96 48.33
N TYR A 656 -6.76 -32.85 47.74
CA TYR A 656 -5.52 -32.47 47.02
C TYR A 656 -5.14 -33.46 45.92
N THR A 657 -4.37 -32.99 44.93
CA THR A 657 -3.80 -33.79 43.85
C THR A 657 -2.27 -33.68 43.84
N LEU A 658 -1.57 -34.79 43.66
CA LEU A 658 -0.12 -34.79 43.40
C LEU A 658 0.13 -34.45 41.92
N GLU A 659 0.84 -33.37 41.65
CA GLU A 659 1.13 -32.91 40.28
C GLU A 659 2.55 -33.29 39.84
N GLY A 660 3.52 -33.27 40.76
CA GLY A 660 4.90 -33.61 40.42
C GLY A 660 5.94 -33.08 41.39
N PHE A 661 7.20 -33.07 40.93
CA PHE A 661 8.35 -32.63 41.70
C PHE A 661 9.33 -31.83 40.84
N GLU A 662 9.92 -30.78 41.41
CA GLU A 662 10.89 -29.89 40.74
C GLU A 662 12.06 -29.55 41.67
N ASN A 663 13.10 -28.88 41.12
CA ASN A 663 14.24 -28.35 41.88
C ASN A 663 14.91 -29.38 42.81
N VAL A 664 15.15 -30.58 42.27
CA VAL A 664 15.73 -31.70 43.01
C VAL A 664 17.20 -31.44 43.28
N SER A 665 17.59 -31.59 44.55
CA SER A 665 18.96 -31.46 45.01
C SER A 665 19.31 -32.60 45.97
N GLU A 666 20.55 -32.60 46.48
CA GLU A 666 21.01 -33.59 47.45
C GLU A 666 20.38 -33.42 48.85
N THR A 667 19.67 -32.32 49.12
CA THR A 667 19.11 -32.02 50.45
C THR A 667 17.66 -31.56 50.46
N SER A 668 17.09 -31.23 49.31
CA SER A 668 15.70 -30.78 49.17
C SER A 668 15.13 -31.08 47.79
N LEU A 669 13.80 -31.07 47.70
CA LEU A 669 13.06 -31.01 46.45
C LEU A 669 11.80 -30.16 46.62
N THR A 670 11.23 -29.66 45.54
CA THR A 670 9.94 -28.97 45.56
C THR A 670 8.84 -29.95 45.14
N LEU A 671 7.84 -30.13 46.01
CA LEU A 671 6.59 -30.82 45.68
C LEU A 671 5.64 -29.84 45.01
N ILE A 672 5.09 -30.25 43.87
CA ILE A 672 3.98 -29.56 43.19
C ILE A 672 2.70 -30.35 43.49
N TYR A 673 1.71 -29.68 44.06
CA TYR A 673 0.40 -30.26 44.36
C TYR A 673 -0.70 -29.25 44.03
N SER A 674 -1.90 -29.71 43.70
CA SER A 674 -3.04 -28.84 43.46
C SER A 674 -4.11 -28.99 44.53
N TYR A 675 -4.77 -27.87 44.85
CA TYR A 675 -5.90 -27.80 45.77
C TYR A 675 -7.02 -27.04 45.06
N TYR A 676 -8.19 -27.67 44.86
CA TYR A 676 -9.29 -27.16 44.02
C TYR A 676 -8.83 -26.62 42.65
N GLY A 677 -7.86 -27.28 42.00
CA GLY A 677 -7.38 -26.93 40.65
C GLY A 677 -6.36 -25.78 40.57
N SER A 678 -5.82 -25.32 41.70
CA SER A 678 -4.70 -24.36 41.73
C SER A 678 -3.42 -25.01 42.24
N ASN A 679 -2.33 -24.93 41.47
CA ASN A 679 -1.03 -25.46 41.85
C ASN A 679 -0.40 -24.65 43.00
N LYS A 680 0.22 -25.38 43.93
CA LYS A 680 0.94 -24.91 45.09
C LYS A 680 2.26 -25.68 45.19
N GLU A 681 3.21 -25.06 45.87
CA GLU A 681 4.56 -25.60 46.03
C GLU A 681 4.91 -25.77 47.51
N ALA A 682 5.56 -26.89 47.83
CA ALA A 682 6.15 -27.13 49.14
C ALA A 682 7.61 -27.58 48.98
N THR A 683 8.55 -26.86 49.59
CA THR A 683 9.93 -27.34 49.68
C THR A 683 10.02 -28.44 50.73
N LEU A 684 10.36 -29.64 50.30
CA LEU A 684 10.52 -30.81 51.16
C LEU A 684 11.98 -31.03 51.52
N THR A 685 12.22 -31.39 52.78
CA THR A 685 13.54 -31.75 53.33
C THR A 685 13.47 -33.07 54.10
N ALA A 686 14.60 -33.75 54.26
CA ALA A 686 14.64 -35.04 54.93
C ALA A 686 14.28 -34.93 56.43
N THR A 687 13.40 -35.81 56.90
CA THR A 687 13.18 -36.03 58.33
C THR A 687 14.23 -36.97 58.91
N ASP A 688 14.23 -37.14 60.24
CA ASP A 688 15.18 -38.00 60.96
C ASP A 688 15.00 -39.51 60.68
N SER A 689 13.85 -39.95 60.16
CA SER A 689 13.56 -41.37 59.95
C SER A 689 12.49 -41.61 58.88
N LYS A 690 12.45 -42.82 58.33
CA LYS A 690 11.40 -43.22 57.38
C LYS A 690 10.13 -43.59 58.14
N LEU A 691 9.05 -42.87 57.87
CA LEU A 691 7.72 -43.09 58.44
C LEU A 691 6.92 -44.06 57.57
N ASP A 692 6.13 -44.93 58.20
CA ASP A 692 5.07 -45.66 57.51
C ASP A 692 3.86 -44.72 57.35
N LEU A 693 3.74 -44.10 56.18
CA LEU A 693 2.68 -43.11 55.92
C LEU A 693 1.28 -43.72 55.98
N SER A 694 1.12 -45.05 55.97
CA SER A 694 -0.19 -45.69 56.16
C SER A 694 -0.63 -45.70 57.64
N THR A 695 0.31 -45.89 58.58
CA THR A 695 -0.01 -46.12 60.00
C THR A 695 0.52 -45.05 60.95
N ALA A 696 1.43 -44.17 60.52
CA ALA A 696 2.01 -43.13 61.36
C ALA A 696 0.95 -42.12 61.85
N GLU A 697 1.02 -41.78 63.14
CA GLU A 697 0.38 -40.59 63.71
C GLU A 697 1.21 -39.38 63.31
N LEU A 698 0.75 -38.65 62.30
CA LEU A 698 1.35 -37.39 61.84
C LEU A 698 0.72 -36.27 62.68
N SER A 699 1.55 -35.37 63.22
CA SER A 699 1.10 -34.25 64.07
C SER A 699 1.46 -32.93 63.44
#